data_AF-A0A9E7I9F0-F1
#
_entry.id   AF-A0A9E7I9F0-F1
#
_cell.length_a   1.000
_cell.length_b   1.000
_cell.length_c   1.000
_cell.angle_alpha   90.00
_cell.angle_beta   90.00
_cell.angle_gamma   90.00
#
_symmetry.space_group_name_H-M   'P 1'
#
loop_
_entity.id
_entity.type
_entity.pdbx_description
1 polymer ?
#
loop_
_entity_poly.entity_id
_entity_poly.type
_entity_poly.pdbx_seq_one_letter_code
_entity_poly.pdbx_strand_id
1 'polypeptide(L)'
;MASLHAMRKAQRARGPATIMAIGTANPPNLYEQSTYPDYYFRVTNSEHMQELKHKFQRICEKTMVKRRYLYLTEEILKERPKLCSYMEPSFDDRQDIVVEEVPKLAKEAATKAIKEWGRSMSDITHLVFCSISGIDMPGADYRLAKLLGLPLSVNRIMLYSQACHMGAAMLRIAKDLAENNKGARVLVVSCEITVLSFRGPDEHDFQALAGQAGKCLLDQQTLASLYCDGTRDYYNTDTRNSLYKAYEEGETPRSSSRGFLPHHSSYVYAATMAGIHAFRKAQRPQRPATIMAIGTANPPNLYEQSTFPDFYFRVTNSDHMPELKDKFRRICGKTMIKKRYMHLTEEVLKQKPGMCSYMDPSFDERQEIVVEEVPRLAKEAAAKAIKEWGRDKSGITHLVFCSTSGIDMPGADYRLVKLLDLPLSVNRIMLYNQACHIGAQMLRIAKDIAENNKDARVLVVACELNTLIFRGPDERDFLSLAGQAAFADGAAAVIVGADPIQGVEKPIFEMMSASQVTVPDCEKAVGGHLKEIAVIVGADPIQGVENPIFEMMSAAQVTVPDCEKAVGGHLKEIGLTFHFMNQLPMLISNNLENCLLEAFKPLGITDWNEVFWVSHPGNWGIMDAIEKKVGLKQEKLRSSRHVFGEYGNMMSATVLFVMDDVRKRSAAEGRATTGDGLEWGVLFGFGPGLTIETVVLR
;
A
#
# COMPACT_ATOMS: atom_id res chain seq x y z
N MET A 1 35.46 -0.56 10.22
CA MET A 1 34.05 -0.16 10.07
C MET A 1 34.00 1.18 9.37
N ALA A 2 33.07 1.39 8.44
CA ALA A 2 32.80 2.72 7.89
C ALA A 2 31.84 3.49 8.81
N SER A 3 31.99 4.80 8.95
CA SER A 3 31.03 5.61 9.73
C SER A 3 29.66 5.62 9.06
N LEU A 4 28.59 5.61 9.85
CA LEU A 4 27.21 5.44 9.35
C LEU A 4 26.83 6.56 8.35
N HIS A 5 27.28 7.79 8.62
CA HIS A 5 27.17 8.94 7.71
C HIS A 5 27.77 8.66 6.32
N ALA A 6 28.91 7.94 6.23
CA ALA A 6 29.53 7.59 4.94
C ALA A 6 28.70 6.57 4.16
N MET A 7 28.06 5.61 4.84
CA MET A 7 27.19 4.61 4.20
C MET A 7 25.91 5.26 3.66
N ARG A 8 25.24 6.10 4.46
CA ARG A 8 24.08 6.90 4.03
C ARG A 8 24.41 7.83 2.85
N LYS A 9 25.62 8.42 2.85
CA LYS A 9 26.15 9.25 1.75
C LYS A 9 26.53 8.45 0.49
N ALA A 10 26.78 7.14 0.63
CA ALA A 10 26.99 6.24 -0.50
C ALA A 10 25.67 5.71 -1.10
N GLN A 11 24.63 5.57 -0.27
CA GLN A 11 23.27 5.15 -0.65
C GLN A 11 22.44 6.26 -1.31
N ARG A 12 22.57 7.52 -0.86
CA ARG A 12 21.79 8.66 -1.42
C ARG A 12 22.18 9.00 -2.87
N ALA A 13 21.18 9.33 -3.69
CA ALA A 13 21.39 9.82 -5.04
C ALA A 13 22.04 11.22 -5.04
N ARG A 14 22.90 11.47 -6.05
CA ARG A 14 23.61 12.75 -6.24
C ARG A 14 22.77 13.75 -7.06
N GLY A 15 22.29 13.33 -8.23
CA GLY A 15 21.42 14.14 -9.08
C GLY A 15 19.99 14.26 -8.55
N PRO A 16 19.18 15.20 -9.05
CA PRO A 16 17.75 15.28 -8.76
C PRO A 16 16.99 14.11 -9.41
N ALA A 17 15.82 13.77 -8.87
CA ALA A 17 14.86 12.93 -9.57
C ALA A 17 14.39 13.65 -10.84
N THR A 18 14.53 12.98 -11.99
CA THR A 18 14.24 13.53 -13.31
C THR A 18 13.35 12.58 -14.09
N ILE A 19 12.29 13.08 -14.72
CA ILE A 19 11.47 12.30 -15.68
C ILE A 19 12.31 12.08 -16.94
N MET A 20 12.47 10.82 -17.36
CA MET A 20 13.28 10.42 -18.50
C MET A 20 12.48 10.06 -19.75
N ALA A 21 11.22 9.66 -19.56
CA ALA A 21 10.31 9.19 -20.61
C ALA A 21 8.85 9.19 -20.11
N ILE A 22 7.90 9.34 -21.03
CA ILE A 22 6.45 9.34 -20.78
C ILE A 22 5.74 8.50 -21.86
N GLY A 23 5.12 7.40 -21.44
CA GLY A 23 4.33 6.53 -22.31
C GLY A 23 2.84 6.64 -22.01
N THR A 24 2.00 6.68 -23.05
CA THR A 24 0.54 6.73 -22.90
C THR A 24 -0.19 5.59 -23.60
N ALA A 25 -1.30 5.14 -23.03
CA ALA A 25 -2.20 4.18 -23.65
C ALA A 25 -3.66 4.51 -23.34
N ASN A 26 -4.54 4.24 -24.30
CA ASN A 26 -5.98 4.41 -24.19
C ASN A 26 -6.63 3.09 -24.66
N PRO A 27 -7.78 2.67 -24.10
CA PRO A 27 -8.49 1.47 -24.57
C PRO A 27 -8.89 1.54 -26.04
N PRO A 28 -9.07 0.39 -26.72
CA PRO A 28 -9.06 0.34 -28.19
C PRO A 28 -10.28 0.99 -28.86
N ASN A 29 -11.41 1.10 -28.16
CA ASN A 29 -12.67 1.57 -28.76
C ASN A 29 -12.82 3.09 -28.60
N LEU A 30 -12.98 3.78 -29.73
CA LEU A 30 -13.05 5.24 -29.83
C LEU A 30 -14.47 5.69 -30.21
N TYR A 31 -15.02 6.63 -29.44
CA TYR A 31 -16.33 7.23 -29.65
C TYR A 31 -16.20 8.76 -29.78
N GLU A 32 -16.84 9.36 -30.77
CA GLU A 32 -16.95 10.83 -30.87
C GLU A 32 -18.03 11.33 -29.89
N GLN A 33 -17.73 12.37 -29.12
CA GLN A 33 -18.59 12.89 -28.04
C GLN A 33 -19.99 13.30 -28.56
N SER A 34 -20.07 13.76 -29.81
CA SER A 34 -21.33 14.18 -30.46
C SER A 34 -22.32 13.03 -30.68
N THR A 35 -21.84 11.79 -30.86
CA THR A 35 -22.67 10.59 -31.05
C THR A 35 -22.78 9.74 -29.78
N TYR A 36 -22.02 10.08 -28.73
CA TYR A 36 -22.06 9.35 -27.46
C TYR A 36 -23.43 9.34 -26.77
N PRO A 37 -24.27 10.41 -26.82
CA PRO A 37 -25.66 10.35 -26.33
C PRO A 37 -26.53 9.27 -26.99
N ASP A 38 -26.40 9.05 -28.30
CA ASP A 38 -27.13 8.01 -29.02
C ASP A 38 -26.63 6.62 -28.68
N TYR A 39 -25.30 6.43 -28.59
CA TYR A 39 -24.70 5.18 -28.14
C TYR A 39 -25.15 4.84 -26.72
N TYR A 40 -24.96 5.75 -25.76
CA TYR A 40 -25.20 5.52 -24.34
C TYR A 40 -26.67 5.16 -24.05
N PHE A 41 -27.62 5.94 -24.58
CA PHE A 41 -29.05 5.66 -24.35
C PHE A 41 -29.53 4.39 -25.06
N ARG A 42 -28.91 3.99 -26.19
CA ARG A 42 -29.18 2.70 -26.83
C ARG A 42 -28.66 1.53 -26.00
N VAL A 43 -27.37 1.51 -25.64
CA VAL A 43 -26.79 0.35 -24.92
C VAL A 43 -27.37 0.17 -23.52
N THR A 44 -27.91 1.24 -22.91
CA THR A 44 -28.64 1.21 -21.63
C THR A 44 -30.15 0.95 -21.78
N ASN A 45 -30.64 0.60 -22.97
CA ASN A 45 -32.07 0.40 -23.29
C ASN A 45 -32.98 1.57 -22.88
N SER A 46 -32.41 2.77 -22.78
CA SER A 46 -33.02 3.97 -22.20
C SER A 46 -33.55 4.95 -23.24
N GLU A 47 -33.63 4.55 -24.51
CA GLU A 47 -34.06 5.41 -25.63
C GLU A 47 -35.49 5.99 -25.49
N HIS A 48 -36.29 5.48 -24.57
CA HIS A 48 -37.59 6.06 -24.19
C HIS A 48 -37.44 7.38 -23.39
N MET A 49 -36.33 7.59 -22.68
CA MET A 49 -36.04 8.76 -21.84
C MET A 49 -35.57 9.98 -22.66
N GLN A 50 -36.36 10.40 -23.65
CA GLN A 50 -35.96 11.44 -24.62
C GLN A 50 -35.60 12.78 -23.97
N GLU A 51 -36.33 13.23 -22.95
CA GLU A 51 -35.96 14.44 -22.20
C GLU A 51 -34.58 14.32 -21.54
N LEU A 52 -34.28 13.17 -20.93
CA LEU A 52 -33.02 12.90 -20.26
C LEU A 52 -31.86 12.82 -21.27
N LYS A 53 -32.12 12.25 -22.46
CA LYS A 53 -31.18 12.26 -23.60
C LYS A 53 -30.87 13.69 -24.06
N HIS A 54 -31.89 14.55 -24.20
CA HIS A 54 -31.71 15.97 -24.54
C HIS A 54 -31.04 16.77 -23.39
N LYS A 55 -31.20 16.36 -22.13
CA LYS A 55 -30.43 16.91 -21.00
C LYS A 55 -28.96 16.47 -21.10
N PHE A 56 -28.68 15.18 -21.34
CA PHE A 56 -27.35 14.59 -21.47
C PHE A 56 -26.54 15.16 -22.63
N GLN A 57 -27.12 15.27 -23.82
CA GLN A 57 -26.46 15.86 -24.99
C GLN A 57 -25.93 17.27 -24.69
N ARG A 58 -26.74 18.12 -24.04
CA ARG A 58 -26.34 19.48 -23.62
C ARG A 58 -25.32 19.50 -22.48
N ILE A 59 -25.06 18.38 -21.79
CA ILE A 59 -23.90 18.23 -20.91
C ILE A 59 -22.69 17.86 -21.75
N CYS A 60 -22.80 16.86 -22.64
CA CYS A 60 -21.72 16.40 -23.51
C CYS A 60 -21.15 17.50 -24.42
N GLU A 61 -22.00 18.38 -24.95
CA GLU A 61 -21.61 19.59 -25.71
C GLU A 61 -20.82 20.59 -24.85
N LYS A 62 -21.08 20.64 -23.54
CA LYS A 62 -20.47 21.60 -22.60
C LYS A 62 -19.22 21.10 -21.89
N THR A 63 -18.88 19.81 -21.97
CA THR A 63 -17.60 19.30 -21.43
C THR A 63 -16.41 19.61 -22.32
N MET A 64 -16.63 20.10 -23.55
CA MET A 64 -15.60 20.38 -24.58
C MET A 64 -14.76 19.16 -25.01
N VAL A 65 -15.07 17.97 -24.49
CA VAL A 65 -14.51 16.69 -24.92
C VAL A 65 -14.92 16.47 -26.37
N LYS A 66 -13.97 16.09 -27.22
CA LYS A 66 -14.27 15.70 -28.61
C LYS A 66 -14.43 14.19 -28.76
N ARG A 67 -13.62 13.42 -28.02
CA ARG A 67 -13.44 11.97 -28.17
C ARG A 67 -13.36 11.28 -26.83
N ARG A 68 -13.93 10.08 -26.73
CA ARG A 68 -13.83 9.17 -25.58
C ARG A 68 -13.24 7.85 -26.02
N TYR A 69 -12.34 7.31 -25.21
CA TYR A 69 -11.93 5.91 -25.28
C TYR A 69 -12.70 5.13 -24.22
N LEU A 70 -13.21 3.96 -24.56
CA LEU A 70 -13.93 3.07 -23.63
C LEU A 70 -13.43 1.63 -23.79
N TYR A 71 -13.13 0.95 -22.69
CA TYR A 71 -12.96 -0.51 -22.71
C TYR A 71 -14.29 -1.23 -23.04
N LEU A 72 -15.41 -0.78 -22.48
CA LEU A 72 -16.73 -1.37 -22.70
C LEU A 72 -17.19 -1.18 -24.16
N THR A 73 -17.57 -2.30 -24.81
CA THR A 73 -18.21 -2.33 -26.12
C THR A 73 -19.69 -2.70 -25.98
N GLU A 74 -20.46 -2.58 -27.07
CA GLU A 74 -21.86 -2.98 -27.08
C GLU A 74 -22.03 -4.50 -26.88
N GLU A 75 -21.04 -5.32 -27.25
CA GLU A 75 -21.01 -6.76 -27.03
C GLU A 75 -20.79 -7.10 -25.55
N ILE A 76 -19.79 -6.50 -24.90
CA ILE A 76 -19.49 -6.70 -23.47
C ILE A 76 -20.69 -6.32 -22.59
N LEU A 77 -21.41 -5.26 -22.99
CA LEU A 77 -22.62 -4.78 -22.32
C LEU A 77 -23.84 -5.68 -22.58
N LYS A 78 -23.95 -6.33 -23.75
CA LYS A 78 -24.98 -7.35 -24.03
C LYS A 78 -24.74 -8.65 -23.27
N GLU A 79 -23.47 -9.04 -23.06
CA GLU A 79 -23.11 -10.19 -22.22
C GLU A 79 -23.43 -9.94 -20.74
N ARG A 80 -23.30 -8.69 -20.27
CA ARG A 80 -23.46 -8.30 -18.85
C ARG A 80 -24.48 -7.17 -18.71
N PRO A 81 -25.78 -7.40 -18.99
CA PRO A 81 -26.80 -6.35 -19.05
C PRO A 81 -26.95 -5.57 -17.74
N LYS A 82 -26.58 -6.16 -16.60
CA LYS A 82 -26.56 -5.47 -15.29
C LYS A 82 -25.66 -4.24 -15.23
N LEU A 83 -24.60 -4.18 -16.06
CA LEU A 83 -23.75 -2.99 -16.17
C LEU A 83 -24.51 -1.80 -16.77
N CYS A 84 -25.56 -2.07 -17.54
CA CYS A 84 -26.41 -1.09 -18.21
C CYS A 84 -27.63 -0.64 -17.40
N SER A 85 -28.03 -1.40 -16.37
CA SER A 85 -29.09 -1.01 -15.44
C SER A 85 -28.65 0.18 -14.56
N TYR A 86 -29.60 0.95 -14.04
CA TYR A 86 -29.34 1.90 -12.96
C TYR A 86 -29.37 1.17 -11.61
N MET A 87 -28.30 1.30 -10.83
CA MET A 87 -28.15 0.76 -9.46
C MET A 87 -28.32 -0.77 -9.28
N GLU A 88 -28.31 -1.58 -10.34
CA GLU A 88 -28.36 -3.04 -10.20
C GLU A 88 -27.03 -3.63 -9.68
N PRO A 89 -27.03 -4.53 -8.69
CA PRO A 89 -25.84 -5.24 -8.21
C PRO A 89 -25.09 -5.93 -9.35
N SER A 90 -23.85 -5.49 -9.54
CA SER A 90 -22.97 -5.82 -10.66
C SER A 90 -21.48 -5.58 -10.33
N PHE A 91 -21.12 -5.52 -9.04
CA PHE A 91 -19.76 -5.21 -8.61
C PHE A 91 -18.79 -6.36 -8.93
N ASP A 92 -19.22 -7.61 -8.79
CA ASP A 92 -18.43 -8.79 -9.16
C ASP A 92 -18.12 -8.80 -10.67
N ASP A 93 -19.14 -8.62 -11.53
CA ASP A 93 -18.98 -8.51 -13.00
C ASP A 93 -17.97 -7.42 -13.40
N ARG A 94 -17.96 -6.31 -12.65
CA ARG A 94 -17.06 -5.17 -12.88
C ARG A 94 -15.64 -5.48 -12.41
N GLN A 95 -15.48 -6.09 -11.22
CA GLN A 95 -14.17 -6.49 -10.70
C GLN A 95 -13.48 -7.49 -11.63
N ASP A 96 -14.19 -8.51 -12.10
CA ASP A 96 -13.62 -9.53 -12.98
C ASP A 96 -13.04 -8.92 -14.28
N ILE A 97 -13.70 -7.91 -14.87
CA ILE A 97 -13.16 -7.15 -16.02
C ILE A 97 -11.90 -6.36 -15.63
N VAL A 98 -12.00 -5.49 -14.62
CA VAL A 98 -10.95 -4.49 -14.35
C VAL A 98 -9.66 -5.13 -13.79
N VAL A 99 -9.79 -6.21 -13.05
CA VAL A 99 -8.68 -6.96 -12.45
C VAL A 99 -7.86 -7.69 -13.52
N GLU A 100 -8.44 -8.00 -14.69
CA GLU A 100 -7.71 -8.51 -15.85
C GLU A 100 -7.19 -7.38 -16.77
N GLU A 101 -7.98 -6.33 -17.02
CA GLU A 101 -7.71 -5.36 -18.09
C GLU A 101 -6.87 -4.15 -17.69
N VAL A 102 -6.97 -3.67 -16.44
CA VAL A 102 -6.13 -2.55 -15.95
C VAL A 102 -4.63 -2.89 -16.07
N PRO A 103 -4.15 -4.10 -15.71
CA PRO A 103 -2.75 -4.48 -15.93
C PRO A 103 -2.33 -4.56 -17.41
N LYS A 104 -3.25 -4.95 -18.32
CA LYS A 104 -2.97 -5.02 -19.77
C LYS A 104 -2.78 -3.63 -20.38
N LEU A 105 -3.69 -2.70 -20.08
CA LEU A 105 -3.59 -1.31 -20.53
C LEU A 105 -2.37 -0.60 -19.91
N ALA A 106 -2.07 -0.88 -18.64
CA ALA A 106 -0.86 -0.42 -17.96
C ALA A 106 0.43 -0.90 -18.64
N LYS A 107 0.45 -2.16 -19.13
CA LYS A 107 1.59 -2.73 -19.88
C LYS A 107 1.90 -1.90 -21.12
N GLU A 108 0.90 -1.52 -21.91
CA GLU A 108 1.12 -0.74 -23.13
C GLU A 108 1.80 0.61 -22.87
N ALA A 109 1.29 1.37 -21.89
CA ALA A 109 1.87 2.66 -21.52
C ALA A 109 3.30 2.49 -20.99
N ALA A 110 3.52 1.51 -20.11
CA ALA A 110 4.83 1.21 -19.56
C ALA A 110 5.82 0.78 -20.66
N THR A 111 5.43 -0.10 -21.59
CA THR A 111 6.29 -0.51 -22.72
C THR A 111 6.66 0.67 -23.61
N LYS A 112 5.76 1.64 -23.84
CA LYS A 112 6.07 2.87 -24.59
C LYS A 112 7.09 3.74 -23.84
N ALA A 113 6.88 3.98 -22.54
CA ALA A 113 7.82 4.75 -21.71
C ALA A 113 9.21 4.10 -21.66
N ILE A 114 9.27 2.79 -21.48
CA ILE A 114 10.51 2.00 -21.44
C ILE A 114 11.26 2.07 -22.78
N LYS A 115 10.53 1.99 -23.90
CA LYS A 115 11.10 2.10 -25.25
C LYS A 115 11.68 3.50 -25.52
N GLU A 116 11.01 4.56 -25.08
CA GLU A 116 11.54 5.93 -25.16
C GLU A 116 12.77 6.13 -24.25
N TRP A 117 12.75 5.57 -23.04
CA TRP A 117 13.87 5.62 -22.10
C TRP A 117 15.14 4.90 -22.61
N GLY A 118 14.99 3.94 -23.53
CA GLY A 118 16.10 3.33 -24.26
C GLY A 118 17.02 2.43 -23.43
N ARG A 119 16.54 1.92 -22.28
CA ARG A 119 17.30 1.06 -21.36
C ARG A 119 16.58 -0.27 -21.08
N SER A 120 17.29 -1.20 -20.43
CA SER A 120 16.76 -2.52 -20.13
C SER A 120 15.64 -2.47 -19.10
N MET A 121 14.65 -3.35 -19.24
CA MET A 121 13.60 -3.54 -18.24
C MET A 121 14.17 -4.10 -16.91
N SER A 122 15.33 -4.76 -16.96
CA SER A 122 16.09 -5.18 -15.79
C SER A 122 16.75 -4.04 -15.02
N ASP A 123 16.82 -2.83 -15.58
CA ASP A 123 17.34 -1.64 -14.89
C ASP A 123 16.28 -0.98 -13.98
N ILE A 124 15.01 -1.39 -14.08
CA ILE A 124 13.92 -0.89 -13.23
C ILE A 124 14.05 -1.51 -11.84
N THR A 125 14.01 -0.68 -10.79
CA THR A 125 14.15 -1.14 -9.39
C THR A 125 12.91 -0.88 -8.54
N HIS A 126 12.01 0.00 -8.99
CA HIS A 126 10.77 0.32 -8.29
C HIS A 126 9.60 0.44 -9.29
N LEU A 127 8.42 0.00 -8.86
CA LEU A 127 7.14 0.22 -9.53
C LEU A 127 6.16 0.88 -8.56
N VAL A 128 5.70 2.08 -8.89
CA VAL A 128 4.60 2.78 -8.20
C VAL A 128 3.39 2.75 -9.12
N PHE A 129 2.33 2.04 -8.74
CA PHE A 129 1.12 1.87 -9.55
C PHE A 129 -0.08 2.55 -8.87
N CYS A 130 -0.90 3.26 -9.63
CA CYS A 130 -2.16 3.87 -9.20
C CYS A 130 -3.34 3.36 -10.04
N SER A 131 -4.45 3.04 -9.38
CA SER A 131 -5.75 2.89 -10.03
C SER A 131 -6.91 3.11 -9.05
N ILE A 132 -7.98 3.77 -9.49
CA ILE A 132 -9.29 3.72 -8.83
C ILE A 132 -10.17 2.60 -9.41
N SER A 133 -9.75 1.98 -10.51
CA SER A 133 -10.63 1.19 -11.39
C SER A 133 -10.86 -0.27 -10.96
N GLY A 134 -10.15 -0.81 -9.97
CA GLY A 134 -10.31 -2.20 -9.49
C GLY A 134 -9.55 -2.47 -8.20
N ILE A 135 -9.89 -3.55 -7.48
CA ILE A 135 -9.21 -3.97 -6.24
C ILE A 135 -9.04 -5.49 -6.21
N ASP A 136 -7.78 -5.94 -6.22
CA ASP A 136 -7.41 -7.36 -6.04
C ASP A 136 -6.13 -7.51 -5.21
N MET A 137 -5.91 -8.71 -4.67
CA MET A 137 -4.68 -9.10 -3.99
C MET A 137 -4.23 -10.47 -4.53
N PRO A 138 -3.04 -10.59 -5.16
CA PRO A 138 -2.06 -9.55 -5.47
C PRO A 138 -2.58 -8.49 -6.47
N GLY A 139 -2.09 -7.25 -6.34
CA GLY A 139 -2.64 -6.09 -7.05
C GLY A 139 -2.23 -5.93 -8.52
N ALA A 140 -2.73 -4.84 -9.13
CA ALA A 140 -2.42 -4.49 -10.52
C ALA A 140 -0.92 -4.20 -10.75
N ASP A 141 -0.21 -3.77 -9.70
CA ASP A 141 1.25 -3.64 -9.64
C ASP A 141 1.96 -4.99 -9.85
N TYR A 142 1.52 -6.04 -9.16
CA TYR A 142 2.05 -7.39 -9.30
C TYR A 142 1.80 -7.91 -10.72
N ARG A 143 0.54 -7.79 -11.17
CA ARG A 143 0.10 -8.24 -12.50
C ARG A 143 0.88 -7.52 -13.60
N LEU A 144 1.12 -6.21 -13.48
CA LEU A 144 1.96 -5.45 -14.41
C LEU A 144 3.42 -5.91 -14.38
N ALA A 145 4.01 -6.08 -13.20
CA ALA A 145 5.41 -6.53 -13.08
C ALA A 145 5.62 -7.88 -13.79
N LYS A 146 4.70 -8.84 -13.61
CA LYS A 146 4.72 -10.12 -14.34
C LYS A 146 4.47 -9.95 -15.84
N LEU A 147 3.49 -9.12 -16.24
CA LEU A 147 3.18 -8.84 -17.66
C LEU A 147 4.32 -8.16 -18.43
N LEU A 148 5.15 -7.38 -17.75
CA LEU A 148 6.35 -6.75 -18.29
C LEU A 148 7.59 -7.66 -18.22
N GLY A 149 7.61 -8.70 -17.37
CA GLY A 149 8.82 -9.47 -17.09
C GLY A 149 9.86 -8.66 -16.29
N LEU A 150 9.40 -7.79 -15.36
CA LEU A 150 10.29 -7.10 -14.43
C LEU A 150 10.95 -8.11 -13.47
N PRO A 151 12.16 -7.81 -12.94
CA PRO A 151 12.76 -8.63 -11.89
C PRO A 151 11.82 -8.83 -10.70
N LEU A 152 11.73 -10.06 -10.17
CA LEU A 152 10.90 -10.42 -9.01
C LEU A 152 11.15 -9.57 -7.76
N SER A 153 12.34 -8.98 -7.68
CA SER A 153 12.80 -8.12 -6.59
C SER A 153 12.43 -6.64 -6.75
N VAL A 154 11.81 -6.22 -7.85
CA VAL A 154 11.34 -4.83 -8.01
C VAL A 154 10.41 -4.45 -6.87
N ASN A 155 10.78 -3.37 -6.15
CA ASN A 155 9.99 -2.88 -5.03
C ASN A 155 8.69 -2.28 -5.56
N ARG A 156 7.54 -2.80 -5.12
CA ARG A 156 6.21 -2.38 -5.55
C ARG A 156 5.57 -1.47 -4.51
N ILE A 157 4.73 -0.55 -4.97
CA ILE A 157 3.78 0.23 -4.16
C ILE A 157 2.49 0.36 -4.99
N MET A 158 1.37 -0.13 -4.46
CA MET A 158 0.06 -0.03 -5.11
C MET A 158 -0.84 0.98 -4.37
N LEU A 159 -1.41 1.91 -5.14
CA LEU A 159 -2.15 3.07 -4.66
C LEU A 159 -3.59 3.01 -5.19
N TYR A 160 -4.47 2.34 -4.44
CA TYR A 160 -5.88 2.17 -4.77
C TYR A 160 -6.74 3.37 -4.35
N SER A 161 -7.76 3.70 -5.16
CA SER A 161 -8.96 4.48 -4.75
C SER A 161 -8.67 5.84 -4.09
N GLN A 162 -7.94 6.71 -4.78
CA GLN A 162 -7.49 8.01 -4.25
C GLN A 162 -7.76 9.23 -5.14
N ALA A 163 -8.77 9.17 -6.01
CA ALA A 163 -9.22 10.29 -6.85
C ALA A 163 -8.13 10.90 -7.77
N CYS A 164 -8.50 11.97 -8.48
CA CYS A 164 -7.62 12.67 -9.42
C CYS A 164 -6.34 13.24 -8.78
N HIS A 165 -6.30 13.46 -7.46
CA HIS A 165 -5.12 14.01 -6.77
C HIS A 165 -3.97 13.00 -6.60
N MET A 166 -4.23 11.70 -6.76
CA MET A 166 -3.18 10.67 -6.64
C MET A 166 -2.09 10.82 -7.72
N GLY A 167 -2.42 11.37 -8.91
CA GLY A 167 -1.45 11.66 -9.97
C GLY A 167 -0.29 12.56 -9.52
N ALA A 168 -0.48 13.43 -8.53
CA ALA A 168 0.61 14.21 -7.92
C ALA A 168 1.31 13.46 -6.78
N ALA A 169 0.56 12.70 -5.96
CA ALA A 169 1.10 11.97 -4.83
C ALA A 169 2.01 10.80 -5.24
N MET A 170 1.69 10.08 -6.34
CA MET A 170 2.55 9.03 -6.88
C MET A 170 3.90 9.55 -7.37
N LEU A 171 3.94 10.76 -7.94
CA LEU A 171 5.18 11.41 -8.39
C LEU A 171 6.01 11.95 -7.21
N ARG A 172 5.36 12.38 -6.11
CA ARG A 172 6.03 12.73 -4.84
C ARG A 172 6.71 11.50 -4.23
N ILE A 173 6.03 10.34 -4.21
CA ILE A 173 6.61 9.06 -3.76
C ILE A 173 7.78 8.67 -4.67
N ALA A 174 7.59 8.72 -6.00
CA ALA A 174 8.64 8.36 -6.96
C ALA A 174 9.88 9.27 -6.89
N LYS A 175 9.69 10.57 -6.65
CA LYS A 175 10.78 11.51 -6.34
C LYS A 175 11.56 11.04 -5.11
N ASP A 176 10.90 10.86 -3.97
CA ASP A 176 11.62 10.57 -2.72
C ASP A 176 12.34 9.20 -2.78
N LEU A 177 11.72 8.19 -3.41
CA LEU A 177 12.38 6.93 -3.77
C LEU A 177 13.65 7.14 -4.64
N ALA A 178 13.53 7.85 -5.76
CA ALA A 178 14.63 8.07 -6.71
C ALA A 178 15.75 8.96 -6.15
N GLU A 179 15.47 9.79 -5.14
CA GLU A 179 16.46 10.68 -4.54
C GLU A 179 17.19 10.04 -3.35
N ASN A 180 16.53 9.19 -2.57
CA ASN A 180 17.17 8.47 -1.47
C ASN A 180 17.95 7.24 -1.93
N ASN A 181 17.52 6.59 -3.02
CA ASN A 181 18.09 5.34 -3.49
C ASN A 181 18.91 5.57 -4.76
N LYS A 182 20.24 5.68 -4.61
CA LYS A 182 21.20 5.87 -5.72
C LYS A 182 21.06 4.79 -6.78
N GLY A 183 21.00 5.21 -8.05
CA GLY A 183 20.80 4.30 -9.17
C GLY A 183 19.36 3.77 -9.30
N ALA A 184 18.42 4.15 -8.44
CA ALA A 184 17.04 3.70 -8.55
C ALA A 184 16.36 4.20 -9.83
N ARG A 185 15.58 3.32 -10.46
CA ARG A 185 14.76 3.64 -11.63
C ARG A 185 13.33 3.29 -11.29
N VAL A 186 12.52 4.34 -11.12
CA VAL A 186 11.13 4.20 -10.68
C VAL A 186 10.23 4.30 -11.90
N LEU A 187 9.58 3.19 -12.24
CA LEU A 187 8.46 3.18 -13.16
C LEU A 187 7.21 3.60 -12.37
N VAL A 188 6.57 4.69 -12.80
CA VAL A 188 5.32 5.18 -12.21
C VAL A 188 4.21 4.99 -13.22
N VAL A 189 3.10 4.38 -12.85
CA VAL A 189 1.97 4.11 -13.76
C VAL A 189 0.65 4.46 -13.09
N SER A 190 -0.15 5.30 -13.74
CA SER A 190 -1.57 5.48 -13.43
C SER A 190 -2.39 4.87 -14.56
N CYS A 191 -3.38 4.03 -14.24
CA CYS A 191 -4.17 3.30 -15.24
C CYS A 191 -5.65 3.25 -14.82
N GLU A 192 -6.55 3.73 -15.69
CA GLU A 192 -7.98 3.86 -15.37
C GLU A 192 -8.90 3.48 -16.53
N ILE A 193 -9.98 2.74 -16.22
CA ILE A 193 -11.08 2.41 -17.14
C ILE A 193 -12.43 2.56 -16.43
N THR A 194 -13.43 3.13 -17.09
CA THR A 194 -14.69 3.61 -16.44
C THR A 194 -15.70 2.50 -16.10
N VAL A 195 -15.24 1.24 -15.97
CA VAL A 195 -16.09 0.06 -15.78
C VAL A 195 -16.84 0.07 -14.44
N LEU A 196 -16.20 0.54 -13.35
CA LEU A 196 -16.88 0.70 -12.05
C LEU A 196 -17.95 1.81 -12.06
N SER A 197 -17.79 2.84 -12.90
CA SER A 197 -18.69 4.00 -12.93
C SER A 197 -19.85 3.88 -13.93
N PHE A 198 -19.70 3.09 -15.00
CA PHE A 198 -20.71 2.98 -16.06
C PHE A 198 -22.03 2.40 -15.54
N ARG A 199 -23.16 3.05 -15.82
CA ARG A 199 -24.49 2.60 -15.37
C ARG A 199 -25.60 3.19 -16.24
N GLY A 200 -26.81 2.64 -16.14
CA GLY A 200 -28.01 3.22 -16.74
C GLY A 200 -28.26 4.66 -16.26
N PRO A 201 -28.87 5.51 -17.09
CA PRO A 201 -29.27 6.85 -16.70
C PRO A 201 -30.53 6.81 -15.81
N ASP A 202 -30.69 7.85 -14.99
CA ASP A 202 -31.85 8.06 -14.13
C ASP A 202 -32.22 9.56 -14.11
N GLU A 203 -33.50 9.90 -13.95
CA GLU A 203 -33.95 11.30 -14.01
C GLU A 203 -33.66 12.09 -12.73
N HIS A 204 -33.37 11.42 -11.62
CA HIS A 204 -33.09 12.02 -10.32
C HIS A 204 -31.57 12.08 -10.03
N ASP A 205 -30.76 11.14 -10.54
CA ASP A 205 -29.29 11.19 -10.42
C ASP A 205 -28.60 11.95 -11.57
N PHE A 206 -28.69 13.28 -11.50
CA PHE A 206 -27.92 14.18 -12.36
C PHE A 206 -26.39 14.02 -12.21
N GLN A 207 -25.88 13.49 -11.09
CA GLN A 207 -24.44 13.38 -10.86
C GLN A 207 -23.84 12.18 -11.60
N ALA A 208 -24.48 11.01 -11.57
CA ALA A 208 -24.12 9.88 -12.43
C ALA A 208 -24.21 10.27 -13.91
N LEU A 209 -25.27 10.97 -14.31
CA LEU A 209 -25.46 11.44 -15.69
C LEU A 209 -24.33 12.39 -16.13
N ALA A 210 -23.95 13.34 -15.27
CA ALA A 210 -22.80 14.22 -15.52
C ALA A 210 -21.45 13.46 -15.51
N GLY A 211 -21.36 12.37 -14.73
CA GLY A 211 -20.22 11.46 -14.71
C GLY A 211 -19.98 10.80 -16.08
N GLN A 212 -21.00 10.17 -16.67
CA GLN A 212 -20.86 9.50 -17.97
C GLN A 212 -20.44 10.48 -19.09
N ALA A 213 -20.96 11.71 -19.07
CA ALA A 213 -20.62 12.77 -20.03
C ALA A 213 -19.15 13.23 -19.98
N GLY A 214 -18.40 12.84 -18.93
CA GLY A 214 -17.03 13.28 -18.70
C GLY A 214 -16.90 14.63 -18.00
N LYS A 215 -17.87 15.01 -17.16
CA LYS A 215 -17.73 16.20 -16.30
C LYS A 215 -16.76 15.97 -15.13
N CYS A 216 -16.47 14.70 -14.82
CA CYS A 216 -15.34 14.29 -13.99
C CYS A 216 -14.15 13.92 -14.89
N LEU A 217 -12.91 14.13 -14.43
CA LEU A 217 -11.65 13.92 -15.16
C LEU A 217 -11.29 12.42 -15.40
N LEU A 218 -12.30 11.57 -15.58
CA LEU A 218 -12.17 10.13 -15.84
C LEU A 218 -12.12 9.83 -17.35
N ASP A 219 -11.33 10.60 -18.10
CA ASP A 219 -10.95 10.22 -19.46
C ASP A 219 -9.93 9.09 -19.39
N GLN A 220 -10.15 8.02 -20.16
CA GLN A 220 -9.39 6.77 -20.07
C GLN A 220 -7.98 6.92 -20.67
N GLN A 221 -7.09 7.56 -19.90
CA GLN A 221 -5.70 7.82 -20.23
C GLN A 221 -4.78 7.16 -19.20
N THR A 222 -4.08 6.12 -19.62
CA THR A 222 -3.02 5.50 -18.82
C THR A 222 -1.72 6.26 -19.06
N LEU A 223 -1.14 6.78 -17.97
CA LEU A 223 0.12 7.52 -17.97
C LEU A 223 1.20 6.69 -17.28
N ALA A 224 2.24 6.33 -18.02
CA ALA A 224 3.48 5.79 -17.47
C ALA A 224 4.60 6.85 -17.54
N SER A 225 5.42 6.95 -16.50
CA SER A 225 6.57 7.87 -16.46
C SER A 225 7.75 7.24 -15.70
N LEU A 226 8.96 7.41 -16.22
CA LEU A 226 10.17 6.82 -15.66
C LEU A 226 11.05 7.88 -14.99
N TYR A 227 11.44 7.65 -13.73
CA TYR A 227 12.30 8.53 -12.95
C TYR A 227 13.71 7.98 -12.76
N CYS A 228 14.71 8.87 -12.79
CA CYS A 228 16.13 8.58 -12.73
C CYS A 228 16.87 9.56 -11.82
N ASP A 229 17.99 9.13 -11.21
CA ASP A 229 18.94 10.05 -10.57
C ASP A 229 19.81 10.77 -11.61
N GLY A 230 19.69 12.10 -11.69
CA GLY A 230 20.34 12.95 -12.70
C GLY A 230 21.87 13.10 -12.55
N THR A 231 22.63 12.00 -12.57
CA THR A 231 24.09 12.03 -12.76
C THR A 231 24.41 12.04 -14.26
N ARG A 232 25.31 12.94 -14.68
CA ARG A 232 25.90 13.03 -16.04
C ARG A 232 26.31 11.63 -16.53
N ASP A 233 26.08 11.26 -17.80
CA ASP A 233 26.34 12.07 -19.01
C ASP A 233 25.15 12.25 -19.97
N TYR A 234 23.91 12.37 -19.47
CA TYR A 234 22.68 12.46 -20.27
C TYR A 234 22.45 13.81 -21.01
N TYR A 235 23.38 14.18 -21.90
CA TYR A 235 23.24 15.28 -22.86
C TYR A 235 23.64 14.83 -24.28
N ASN A 236 22.88 13.89 -24.86
CA ASN A 236 22.88 13.80 -26.32
C ASN A 236 22.22 15.09 -26.88
N THR A 237 22.80 15.66 -27.94
CA THR A 237 22.42 17.01 -28.41
C THR A 237 21.24 17.01 -29.39
N ASP A 238 20.89 15.86 -29.98
CA ASP A 238 19.84 15.76 -31.02
C ASP A 238 18.42 15.99 -30.51
N THR A 239 18.08 15.59 -29.28
CA THR A 239 16.72 15.76 -28.70
C THR A 239 16.35 17.23 -28.46
N ARG A 240 17.31 18.17 -28.61
CA ARG A 240 17.05 19.61 -28.60
C ARG A 240 16.18 20.07 -29.77
N ASN A 241 16.19 19.35 -30.90
CA ASN A 241 15.52 19.77 -32.14
C ASN A 241 14.07 19.27 -32.29
N SER A 242 13.67 18.21 -31.57
CA SER A 242 12.31 17.67 -31.68
C SER A 242 11.28 18.46 -30.85
N LEU A 243 11.62 18.79 -29.60
CA LEU A 243 10.70 19.49 -28.69
C LEU A 243 10.35 20.92 -29.11
N TYR A 244 11.23 21.61 -29.83
CA TYR A 244 10.95 22.97 -30.35
C TYR A 244 10.13 22.97 -31.66
N LYS A 245 10.25 21.94 -32.50
CA LYS A 245 9.50 21.89 -33.77
C LYS A 245 8.00 21.69 -33.60
N ALA A 246 7.55 21.11 -32.48
CA ALA A 246 6.14 20.84 -32.23
C ALA A 246 5.27 22.08 -31.91
N TYR A 247 5.84 23.30 -31.93
CA TYR A 247 5.15 24.54 -31.54
C TYR A 247 5.24 25.69 -32.56
N GLU A 248 5.92 25.51 -33.71
CA GLU A 248 6.07 26.58 -34.74
C GLU A 248 5.40 26.25 -36.09
N GLU A 249 4.78 25.08 -36.26
CA GLU A 249 3.98 24.76 -37.45
C GLU A 249 2.55 25.34 -37.35
N GLY A 250 2.48 26.66 -37.18
CA GLY A 250 1.24 27.44 -37.01
C GLY A 250 1.44 28.94 -37.24
N GLU A 251 1.07 29.39 -38.44
CA GLU A 251 1.08 30.80 -38.92
C GLU A 251 2.46 31.45 -39.17
N THR A 252 2.49 32.36 -40.16
CA THR A 252 3.64 33.25 -40.45
C THR A 252 3.14 34.69 -40.44
N PRO A 253 3.95 35.66 -39.97
CA PRO A 253 4.51 36.58 -40.96
C PRO A 253 5.88 37.21 -40.64
N ARG A 254 6.66 37.44 -41.71
CA ARG A 254 7.58 38.59 -41.93
C ARG A 254 8.67 38.92 -40.90
N SER A 255 9.85 38.36 -41.16
CA SER A 255 11.15 39.08 -41.24
C SER A 255 11.36 40.38 -40.45
N SER A 256 12.21 40.32 -39.42
CA SER A 256 13.26 41.34 -39.20
C SER A 256 14.48 40.73 -38.52
N SER A 257 15.68 41.21 -38.84
CA SER A 257 16.95 40.61 -38.41
C SER A 257 17.61 41.36 -37.26
N ARG A 258 17.73 40.71 -36.09
CA ARG A 258 18.68 41.08 -35.02
C ARG A 258 19.30 39.81 -34.43
N GLY A 259 20.64 39.75 -34.39
CA GLY A 259 21.37 38.55 -33.99
C GLY A 259 21.36 38.31 -32.48
N PHE A 260 21.33 37.03 -32.07
CA PHE A 260 21.48 36.60 -30.69
C PHE A 260 22.87 36.00 -30.44
N LEU A 261 23.50 36.40 -29.32
CA LEU A 261 24.83 35.92 -28.92
C LEU A 261 24.78 34.51 -28.29
N PRO A 262 25.58 33.54 -28.75
CA PRO A 262 25.40 32.11 -28.42
C PRO A 262 26.03 31.67 -27.09
N HIS A 263 25.96 32.46 -26.01
CA HIS A 263 26.62 32.13 -24.73
C HIS A 263 25.78 32.17 -23.44
N HIS A 264 24.57 32.73 -23.42
CA HIS A 264 23.79 32.82 -22.16
C HIS A 264 23.21 31.50 -21.65
N SER A 265 22.90 30.54 -22.53
CA SER A 265 22.13 29.33 -22.19
C SER A 265 22.83 28.40 -21.18
N SER A 266 24.14 28.20 -21.31
CA SER A 266 24.91 27.30 -20.43
C SER A 266 25.08 27.86 -19.01
N TYR A 267 25.33 29.16 -18.88
CA TYR A 267 25.49 29.82 -17.58
C TYR A 267 24.18 29.86 -16.78
N VAL A 268 23.04 30.15 -17.43
CA VAL A 268 21.74 30.09 -16.78
C VAL A 268 21.44 28.66 -16.29
N TYR A 269 21.70 27.64 -17.12
CA TYR A 269 21.48 26.24 -16.73
C TYR A 269 22.42 25.77 -15.60
N ALA A 270 23.67 26.23 -15.59
CA ALA A 270 24.60 25.96 -14.49
C ALA A 270 24.14 26.63 -13.18
N ALA A 271 23.63 27.86 -13.25
CA ALA A 271 23.13 28.59 -12.09
C ALA A 271 21.84 27.95 -11.52
N THR A 272 20.89 27.53 -12.36
CA THR A 272 19.68 26.82 -11.89
C THR A 272 20.04 25.46 -11.29
N MET A 273 20.97 24.70 -11.89
CA MET A 273 21.44 23.44 -11.31
C MET A 273 22.18 23.63 -9.98
N ALA A 274 22.95 24.71 -9.82
CA ALA A 274 23.55 25.07 -8.53
C ALA A 274 22.47 25.40 -7.47
N GLY A 275 21.44 26.16 -7.86
CA GLY A 275 20.28 26.46 -7.02
C GLY A 275 19.52 25.20 -6.59
N ILE A 276 19.22 24.29 -7.52
CA ILE A 276 18.58 22.99 -7.26
C ILE A 276 19.44 22.15 -6.31
N HIS A 277 20.76 22.11 -6.49
CA HIS A 277 21.65 21.37 -5.60
C HIS A 277 21.71 21.98 -4.19
N ALA A 278 21.75 23.31 -4.07
CA ALA A 278 21.71 24.00 -2.79
C ALA A 278 20.37 23.78 -2.05
N PHE A 279 19.24 23.90 -2.76
CA PHE A 279 17.90 23.65 -2.25
C PHE A 279 17.77 22.21 -1.72
N ARG A 280 18.16 21.20 -2.51
CA ARG A 280 18.13 19.79 -2.11
C ARG A 280 19.09 19.49 -0.95
N LYS A 281 20.21 20.20 -0.83
CA LYS A 281 21.11 20.10 0.33
C LYS A 281 20.48 20.69 1.60
N ALA A 282 19.75 21.80 1.48
CA ALA A 282 19.03 22.43 2.60
C ALA A 282 17.79 21.63 3.04
N GLN A 283 17.10 20.99 2.09
CA GLN A 283 15.96 20.10 2.36
C GLN A 283 16.34 18.74 2.93
N ARG A 284 17.63 18.40 3.06
CA ARG A 284 18.05 17.07 3.53
C ARG A 284 18.44 17.07 5.02
N PRO A 285 17.81 16.20 5.84
CA PRO A 285 18.20 16.00 7.23
C PRO A 285 19.56 15.29 7.35
N GLN A 286 20.22 15.50 8.49
CA GLN A 286 21.57 15.01 8.76
C GLN A 286 21.56 13.61 9.39
N ARG A 287 20.52 13.29 10.17
CA ARG A 287 20.20 11.99 10.79
C ARG A 287 19.16 11.19 10.01
N PRO A 288 19.05 9.86 10.22
CA PRO A 288 17.93 9.02 9.77
C PRO A 288 16.59 9.39 10.45
N ALA A 289 15.50 8.65 10.18
CA ALA A 289 14.10 9.13 10.28
C ALA A 289 13.15 8.34 11.21
N THR A 290 12.50 8.96 12.22
CA THR A 290 12.40 8.38 13.59
C THR A 290 11.05 8.27 14.38
N ILE A 291 10.67 7.09 14.97
CA ILE A 291 9.71 6.86 16.10
C ILE A 291 10.18 7.53 17.35
N MET A 292 9.49 8.63 17.57
CA MET A 292 9.42 9.29 18.84
C MET A 292 8.25 8.73 19.69
N ALA A 293 7.41 7.82 19.13
CA ALA A 293 6.24 7.22 19.79
C ALA A 293 5.61 6.01 19.05
N ILE A 294 4.99 5.09 19.79
CA ILE A 294 4.09 4.01 19.31
C ILE A 294 2.79 4.00 20.15
N GLY A 295 1.63 4.16 19.50
CA GLY A 295 0.31 4.04 20.12
C GLY A 295 -0.49 2.86 19.57
N THR A 296 -1.11 2.07 20.45
CA THR A 296 -1.88 0.86 20.11
C THR A 296 -3.32 0.95 20.64
N ALA A 297 -4.31 0.46 19.88
CA ALA A 297 -5.73 0.47 20.26
C ALA A 297 -6.48 -0.75 19.68
N ASN A 298 -7.54 -1.17 20.37
CA ASN A 298 -8.42 -2.27 19.99
C ASN A 298 -9.87 -1.85 20.29
N PRO A 299 -10.88 -2.41 19.59
CA PRO A 299 -12.27 -2.25 19.98
C PRO A 299 -12.53 -2.76 21.42
N PRO A 300 -13.56 -2.25 22.12
CA PRO A 300 -13.80 -2.59 23.53
C PRO A 300 -14.26 -4.03 23.76
N ASN A 301 -14.78 -4.72 22.73
CA ASN A 301 -15.40 -6.03 22.88
C ASN A 301 -14.32 -7.13 22.81
N LEU A 302 -14.14 -7.85 23.92
CA LEU A 302 -13.17 -8.92 24.08
C LEU A 302 -13.84 -10.29 23.91
N TYR A 303 -13.24 -11.14 23.10
CA TYR A 303 -13.70 -12.50 22.80
C TYR A 303 -12.65 -13.54 23.21
N GLU A 304 -12.95 -14.34 24.22
CA GLU A 304 -12.12 -15.48 24.64
C GLU A 304 -12.21 -16.62 23.61
N GLN A 305 -11.07 -17.07 23.10
CA GLN A 305 -10.94 -18.06 22.03
C GLN A 305 -11.49 -19.44 22.43
N SER A 306 -11.54 -19.71 23.74
CA SER A 306 -12.13 -20.92 24.32
C SER A 306 -13.65 -20.99 24.14
N THR A 307 -14.34 -19.84 24.12
CA THR A 307 -15.81 -19.73 23.96
C THR A 307 -16.22 -19.18 22.60
N PHE A 308 -15.29 -18.64 21.81
CA PHE A 308 -15.55 -18.11 20.47
C PHE A 308 -16.31 -19.09 19.54
N PRO A 309 -16.07 -20.41 19.53
CA PRO A 309 -16.88 -21.37 18.77
C PRO A 309 -18.38 -21.35 19.11
N ASP A 310 -18.72 -21.11 20.38
CA ASP A 310 -20.10 -21.11 20.87
C ASP A 310 -20.78 -19.73 20.72
N PHE A 311 -19.99 -18.65 20.59
CA PHE A 311 -20.46 -17.35 20.08
C PHE A 311 -20.70 -17.40 18.57
N TYR A 312 -19.68 -17.78 17.81
CA TYR A 312 -19.67 -17.74 16.34
C TYR A 312 -20.82 -18.58 15.74
N PHE A 313 -20.95 -19.85 16.11
CA PHE A 313 -22.02 -20.71 15.57
C PHE A 313 -23.43 -20.27 16.01
N ARG A 314 -23.57 -19.56 17.13
CA ARG A 314 -24.85 -18.98 17.54
C ARG A 314 -25.22 -17.78 16.67
N VAL A 315 -24.31 -16.81 16.51
CA VAL A 315 -24.62 -15.57 15.76
C VAL A 315 -24.77 -15.81 14.26
N THR A 316 -24.16 -16.87 13.71
CA THR A 316 -24.36 -17.31 12.32
C THR A 316 -25.50 -18.32 12.16
N ASN A 317 -26.35 -18.52 13.18
CA ASN A 317 -27.48 -19.48 13.20
C ASN A 317 -27.08 -20.93 12.82
N SER A 318 -25.82 -21.28 13.02
CA SER A 318 -25.17 -22.50 12.52
C SER A 318 -25.06 -23.62 13.55
N ASP A 319 -25.64 -23.48 14.75
CA ASP A 319 -25.65 -24.53 15.79
C ASP A 319 -26.26 -25.87 15.34
N HIS A 320 -26.97 -25.89 14.20
CA HIS A 320 -27.42 -27.09 13.51
C HIS A 320 -26.29 -27.90 12.82
N MET A 321 -25.04 -27.41 12.83
CA MET A 321 -23.84 -28.05 12.26
C MET A 321 -22.85 -28.50 13.37
N PRO A 322 -23.20 -29.45 14.25
CA PRO A 322 -22.39 -29.77 15.43
C PRO A 322 -20.99 -30.32 15.10
N GLU A 323 -20.85 -31.14 14.06
CA GLU A 323 -19.54 -31.68 13.65
C GLU A 323 -18.59 -30.57 13.15
N LEU A 324 -19.15 -29.58 12.43
CA LEU A 324 -18.41 -28.41 11.97
C LEU A 324 -18.03 -27.49 13.13
N LYS A 325 -18.91 -27.35 14.14
CA LYS A 325 -18.65 -26.61 15.38
C LYS A 325 -17.52 -27.25 16.18
N ASP A 326 -17.49 -28.57 16.27
CA ASP A 326 -16.40 -29.33 16.90
C ASP A 326 -15.10 -29.27 16.10
N LYS A 327 -15.16 -29.31 14.76
CA LYS A 327 -14.02 -29.04 13.86
C LYS A 327 -13.47 -27.63 14.13
N PHE A 328 -14.32 -26.63 14.25
CA PHE A 328 -13.94 -25.24 14.53
C PHE A 328 -13.37 -25.04 15.94
N ARG A 329 -13.92 -25.72 16.97
CA ARG A 329 -13.35 -25.73 18.33
C ARG A 329 -11.94 -26.34 18.35
N ARG A 330 -11.71 -27.40 17.54
CA ARG A 330 -10.36 -27.97 17.31
C ARG A 330 -9.40 -27.05 16.54
N ILE A 331 -9.90 -26.22 15.62
CA ILE A 331 -9.09 -25.16 14.97
C ILE A 331 -8.70 -24.12 16.02
N CYS A 332 -9.68 -23.54 16.73
CA CYS A 332 -9.46 -22.51 17.75
C CYS A 332 -8.44 -22.96 18.80
N GLY A 333 -8.58 -24.16 19.36
CA GLY A 333 -7.62 -24.71 20.33
C GLY A 333 -6.19 -24.95 19.78
N LYS A 334 -6.02 -25.03 18.45
CA LYS A 334 -4.70 -25.11 17.79
C LYS A 334 -4.13 -23.76 17.33
N THR A 335 -4.91 -22.67 17.42
CA THR A 335 -4.39 -21.33 17.07
C THR A 335 -3.38 -20.81 18.09
N MET A 336 -3.42 -21.28 19.33
CA MET A 336 -2.68 -20.74 20.49
C MET A 336 -3.03 -19.28 20.84
N ILE A 337 -4.06 -18.72 20.19
CA ILE A 337 -4.72 -17.48 20.57
C ILE A 337 -5.51 -17.75 21.86
N LYS A 338 -5.43 -16.86 22.84
CA LYS A 338 -6.25 -16.89 24.07
C LYS A 338 -7.51 -16.07 23.90
N LYS A 339 -7.37 -14.86 23.37
CA LYS A 339 -8.46 -13.89 23.17
C LYS A 339 -8.20 -13.00 21.96
N ARG A 340 -9.26 -12.33 21.48
CA ARG A 340 -9.23 -11.33 20.41
C ARG A 340 -10.13 -10.16 20.78
N TYR A 341 -9.91 -9.03 20.13
CA TYR A 341 -10.84 -7.89 20.17
C TYR A 341 -11.55 -7.78 18.82
N MET A 342 -12.82 -7.39 18.83
CA MET A 342 -13.63 -7.23 17.61
C MET A 342 -14.58 -6.03 17.76
N HIS A 343 -14.77 -5.25 16.70
CA HIS A 343 -15.83 -4.25 16.65
C HIS A 343 -17.21 -4.95 16.60
N LEU A 344 -17.34 -6.01 15.80
CA LEU A 344 -18.58 -6.75 15.63
C LEU A 344 -19.05 -7.38 16.95
N THR A 345 -20.26 -7.02 17.37
CA THR A 345 -20.96 -7.62 18.52
C THR A 345 -22.16 -8.46 18.06
N GLU A 346 -22.80 -9.18 18.98
CA GLU A 346 -24.03 -9.92 18.68
C GLU A 346 -25.18 -8.99 18.26
N GLU A 347 -25.22 -7.77 18.76
CA GLU A 347 -26.20 -6.72 18.42
C GLU A 347 -25.99 -6.19 16.99
N VAL A 348 -24.74 -5.90 16.62
CA VAL A 348 -24.40 -5.45 15.24
C VAL A 348 -24.74 -6.53 14.23
N LEU A 349 -24.39 -7.79 14.52
CA LEU A 349 -24.66 -8.93 13.64
C LEU A 349 -26.16 -9.25 13.53
N LYS A 350 -26.95 -9.03 14.59
CA LYS A 350 -28.43 -9.15 14.53
C LYS A 350 -29.09 -8.05 13.69
N GLN A 351 -28.45 -6.88 13.55
CA GLN A 351 -28.96 -5.80 12.69
C GLN A 351 -28.58 -5.97 11.21
N LYS A 352 -27.51 -6.72 10.91
CA LYS A 352 -26.97 -6.96 9.56
C LYS A 352 -26.84 -8.46 9.28
N PRO A 353 -27.96 -9.20 9.15
CA PRO A 353 -27.95 -10.66 9.07
C PRO A 353 -27.29 -11.20 7.80
N GLY A 354 -27.20 -10.42 6.72
CA GLY A 354 -26.46 -10.80 5.50
C GLY A 354 -24.98 -11.07 5.79
N MET A 355 -24.39 -10.34 6.73
CA MET A 355 -23.03 -10.57 7.19
C MET A 355 -22.82 -11.90 7.93
N CYS A 356 -23.89 -12.51 8.44
CA CYS A 356 -23.86 -13.81 9.13
C CYS A 356 -24.07 -15.01 8.20
N SER A 357 -24.54 -14.80 6.97
CA SER A 357 -24.51 -15.85 5.94
C SER A 357 -23.07 -16.10 5.46
N TYR A 358 -22.85 -17.25 4.83
CA TYR A 358 -21.57 -17.59 4.21
C TYR A 358 -21.31 -16.79 2.91
N MET A 359 -22.35 -16.55 2.11
CA MET A 359 -22.24 -16.05 0.72
C MET A 359 -23.35 -15.05 0.32
N ASP A 360 -24.06 -14.43 1.26
CA ASP A 360 -25.07 -13.42 0.92
C ASP A 360 -24.42 -12.06 0.62
N PRO A 361 -24.90 -11.30 -0.39
CA PRO A 361 -24.48 -9.93 -0.64
C PRO A 361 -24.62 -9.07 0.61
N SER A 362 -23.51 -8.51 1.05
CA SER A 362 -23.36 -7.81 2.34
C SER A 362 -22.25 -6.75 2.33
N PHE A 363 -21.64 -6.47 1.17
CA PHE A 363 -20.55 -5.49 1.04
C PHE A 363 -20.94 -4.10 1.54
N ASP A 364 -22.13 -3.60 1.18
CA ASP A 364 -22.60 -2.28 1.58
C ASP A 364 -22.84 -2.18 3.10
N GLU A 365 -23.42 -3.22 3.72
CA GLU A 365 -23.59 -3.32 5.18
C GLU A 365 -22.24 -3.26 5.92
N ARG A 366 -21.22 -3.93 5.37
CA ARG A 366 -19.87 -3.96 5.93
C ARG A 366 -19.17 -2.63 5.75
N GLN A 367 -19.31 -2.03 4.56
CA GLN A 367 -18.76 -0.72 4.20
C GLN A 367 -19.30 0.39 5.13
N GLU A 368 -20.61 0.41 5.41
CA GLU A 368 -21.20 1.37 6.35
C GLU A 368 -20.47 1.39 7.71
N ILE A 369 -20.23 0.22 8.31
CA ILE A 369 -19.52 0.09 9.59
C ILE A 369 -18.09 0.62 9.50
N VAL A 370 -17.30 0.09 8.55
CA VAL A 370 -15.84 0.29 8.52
C VAL A 370 -15.46 1.71 8.10
N VAL A 371 -16.31 2.37 7.31
CA VAL A 371 -16.11 3.75 6.84
C VAL A 371 -16.22 4.78 7.99
N GLU A 372 -16.93 4.45 9.08
CA GLU A 372 -16.92 5.21 10.32
C GLU A 372 -15.88 4.69 11.33
N GLU A 373 -15.79 3.37 11.51
CA GLU A 373 -15.06 2.76 12.61
C GLU A 373 -13.54 2.65 12.41
N VAL A 374 -13.06 2.43 11.18
CA VAL A 374 -11.62 2.43 10.87
C VAL A 374 -10.97 3.76 11.25
N PRO A 375 -11.46 4.95 10.81
CA PRO A 375 -10.86 6.21 11.22
C PRO A 375 -11.10 6.51 12.72
N ARG A 376 -12.15 5.98 13.35
CA ARG A 376 -12.39 6.14 14.81
C ARG A 376 -11.37 5.35 15.65
N LEU A 377 -11.13 4.08 15.35
CA LEU A 377 -10.13 3.27 16.06
C LEU A 377 -8.70 3.75 15.76
N ALA A 378 -8.43 4.16 14.52
CA ALA A 378 -7.18 4.81 14.12
C ALA A 378 -6.89 6.09 14.94
N LYS A 379 -7.92 6.90 15.24
CA LYS A 379 -7.80 8.08 16.10
C LYS A 379 -7.29 7.71 17.50
N GLU A 380 -7.77 6.62 18.09
CA GLU A 380 -7.34 6.20 19.43
C GLU A 380 -5.87 5.78 19.48
N ALA A 381 -5.42 5.01 18.48
CA ALA A 381 -4.01 4.65 18.34
C ALA A 381 -3.14 5.90 18.11
N ALA A 382 -3.54 6.77 17.17
CA ALA A 382 -2.80 7.99 16.83
C ALA A 382 -2.75 9.00 17.99
N ALA A 383 -3.83 9.15 18.77
CA ALA A 383 -3.84 10.00 19.95
C ALA A 383 -2.87 9.49 21.05
N LYS A 384 -2.73 8.16 21.21
CA LYS A 384 -1.72 7.57 22.11
C LYS A 384 -0.30 7.83 21.60
N ALA A 385 -0.05 7.69 20.30
CA ALA A 385 1.24 8.00 19.69
C ALA A 385 1.60 9.49 19.85
N ILE A 386 0.69 10.41 19.51
CA ILE A 386 0.89 11.86 19.66
C ILE A 386 1.15 12.22 21.14
N LYS A 387 0.44 11.58 22.08
CA LYS A 387 0.66 11.78 23.52
C LYS A 387 2.03 11.29 24.00
N GLU A 388 2.52 10.16 23.49
CA GLU A 388 3.88 9.67 23.81
C GLU A 388 4.97 10.55 23.16
N TRP A 389 4.74 11.07 21.95
CA TRP A 389 5.66 11.96 21.24
C TRP A 389 5.90 13.29 21.97
N GLY A 390 4.93 13.73 22.79
CA GLY A 390 5.08 14.89 23.67
C GLY A 390 5.11 16.25 22.97
N ARG A 391 4.91 16.30 21.65
CA ARG A 391 4.82 17.53 20.86
C ARG A 391 3.40 17.81 20.38
N ASP A 392 3.17 19.07 20.01
CA ASP A 392 1.91 19.47 19.41
C ASP A 392 1.72 18.85 18.01
N LYS A 393 0.50 18.37 17.77
CA LYS A 393 0.05 17.71 16.55
C LYS A 393 0.20 18.56 15.28
N SER A 394 0.27 19.89 15.38
CA SER A 394 0.56 20.78 14.24
C SER A 394 1.96 20.58 13.65
N GLY A 395 2.87 19.95 14.41
CA GLY A 395 4.16 19.53 13.90
C GLY A 395 4.11 18.35 12.92
N ILE A 396 2.97 17.65 12.79
CA ILE A 396 2.78 16.57 11.81
C ILE A 396 2.66 17.19 10.41
N THR A 397 3.54 16.77 9.50
CA THR A 397 3.62 17.29 8.12
C THR A 397 3.10 16.30 7.07
N HIS A 398 3.07 15.01 7.40
CA HIS A 398 2.64 13.92 6.51
C HIS A 398 1.79 12.89 7.27
N LEU A 399 0.90 12.20 6.55
CA LEU A 399 0.12 11.07 7.04
C LEU A 399 0.24 9.91 6.06
N VAL A 400 0.68 8.73 6.52
CA VAL A 400 0.58 7.47 5.76
C VAL A 400 -0.39 6.55 6.49
N PHE A 401 -1.58 6.34 5.92
CA PHE A 401 -2.62 5.52 6.52
C PHE A 401 -2.78 4.22 5.73
N CYS A 402 -2.97 3.10 6.41
CA CYS A 402 -3.31 1.83 5.81
C CYS A 402 -4.57 1.18 6.40
N SER A 403 -5.39 0.56 5.52
CA SER A 403 -6.40 -0.42 5.91
C SER A 403 -6.71 -1.42 4.79
N THR A 404 -6.91 -2.68 5.16
CA THR A 404 -7.53 -3.75 4.35
C THR A 404 -9.05 -3.84 4.57
N SER A 405 -9.58 -2.99 5.45
CA SER A 405 -10.87 -3.25 6.10
C SER A 405 -12.04 -2.48 5.50
N GLY A 406 -11.84 -1.62 4.50
CA GLY A 406 -12.88 -0.84 3.82
C GLY A 406 -12.28 0.06 2.74
N ILE A 407 -13.12 0.73 1.95
CA ILE A 407 -12.71 1.72 0.94
C ILE A 407 -13.68 2.92 0.95
N ASP A 408 -13.15 4.15 0.99
CA ASP A 408 -13.96 5.38 0.84
C ASP A 408 -13.16 6.47 0.09
N MET A 409 -13.87 7.46 -0.45
CA MET A 409 -13.31 8.60 -1.18
C MET A 409 -14.16 9.85 -0.91
N PRO A 410 -13.79 10.73 0.05
CA PRO A 410 -12.50 10.80 0.73
C PRO A 410 -12.21 9.68 1.74
N GLY A 411 -10.97 9.19 1.74
CA GLY A 411 -10.56 8.02 2.52
C GLY A 411 -10.41 8.23 4.03
N ALA A 412 -10.08 7.12 4.71
CA ALA A 412 -9.89 7.07 6.16
C ALA A 412 -8.77 7.99 6.65
N ASP A 413 -7.78 8.28 5.80
CA ASP A 413 -6.71 9.27 6.02
C ASP A 413 -7.24 10.71 6.15
N TYR A 414 -8.15 11.12 5.28
CA TYR A 414 -8.81 12.43 5.34
C TYR A 414 -9.79 12.52 6.52
N ARG A 415 -10.52 11.42 6.80
CA ARG A 415 -11.35 11.31 8.01
C ARG A 415 -10.49 11.43 9.28
N LEU A 416 -9.31 10.81 9.34
CA LEU A 416 -8.38 10.90 10.46
C LEU A 416 -7.81 12.33 10.66
N VAL A 417 -7.43 13.02 9.58
CA VAL A 417 -6.98 14.43 9.64
C VAL A 417 -8.02 15.31 10.33
N LYS A 418 -9.32 15.10 10.07
CA LYS A 418 -10.40 15.80 10.79
C LYS A 418 -10.57 15.33 12.24
N LEU A 419 -10.55 14.01 12.48
CA LEU A 419 -10.79 13.44 13.81
C LEU A 419 -9.71 13.78 14.85
N LEU A 420 -8.46 13.94 14.40
CA LEU A 420 -7.34 14.43 15.21
C LEU A 420 -7.19 15.97 15.17
N ASP A 421 -7.85 16.64 14.21
CA ASP A 421 -7.67 18.06 13.89
C ASP A 421 -6.17 18.36 13.62
N LEU A 422 -5.66 17.75 12.55
CA LEU A 422 -4.31 17.98 12.02
C LEU A 422 -4.32 19.14 11.00
N PRO A 423 -3.17 19.76 10.69
CA PRO A 423 -3.09 20.81 9.68
C PRO A 423 -3.64 20.36 8.33
N LEU A 424 -4.46 21.19 7.68
CA LEU A 424 -5.01 20.90 6.34
C LEU A 424 -3.92 20.81 5.24
N SER A 425 -2.70 21.25 5.55
CA SER A 425 -1.49 21.12 4.74
C SER A 425 -0.78 19.75 4.88
N VAL A 426 -1.29 18.81 5.69
CA VAL A 426 -0.70 17.47 5.85
C VAL A 426 -0.69 16.72 4.51
N ASN A 427 0.50 16.30 4.11
CA ASN A 427 0.72 15.47 2.93
C ASN A 427 0.26 14.03 3.19
N ARG A 428 -0.97 13.71 2.78
CA ARG A 428 -1.56 12.37 2.92
C ARG A 428 -1.06 11.37 1.86
N ILE A 429 -1.00 10.11 2.26
CA ILE A 429 -0.91 8.89 1.43
C ILE A 429 -1.85 7.86 2.09
N MET A 430 -2.76 7.28 1.31
CA MET A 430 -3.66 6.21 1.76
C MET A 430 -3.31 4.93 1.01
N LEU A 431 -3.22 3.83 1.76
CA LEU A 431 -2.82 2.51 1.29
C LEU A 431 -3.98 1.54 1.59
N TYR A 432 -4.86 1.34 0.61
CA TYR A 432 -5.97 0.39 0.72
C TYR A 432 -5.55 -1.01 0.27
N ASN A 433 -6.15 -2.05 0.87
CA ASN A 433 -6.18 -3.43 0.35
C ASN A 433 -4.85 -4.00 -0.16
N GLN A 434 -3.78 -3.77 0.61
CA GLN A 434 -2.50 -4.46 0.45
C GLN A 434 -2.43 -5.73 1.31
N ALA A 435 -3.54 -6.08 1.97
CA ALA A 435 -3.58 -6.90 3.17
C ALA A 435 -2.60 -6.39 4.24
N CYS A 436 -2.36 -7.23 5.24
CA CYS A 436 -1.00 -7.67 5.57
C CYS A 436 0.16 -6.75 5.10
N HIS A 437 0.61 -6.79 3.82
CA HIS A 437 2.00 -6.50 3.37
C HIS A 437 2.56 -5.07 3.43
N ILE A 438 2.00 -4.24 4.29
CA ILE A 438 1.95 -2.81 4.04
C ILE A 438 2.47 -1.95 5.18
N GLY A 439 2.51 -2.45 6.42
CA GLY A 439 3.13 -1.75 7.55
C GLY A 439 4.64 -1.46 7.38
N ALA A 440 5.43 -2.42 6.89
CA ALA A 440 6.85 -2.26 6.55
C ALA A 440 7.06 -1.54 5.21
N GLN A 441 6.08 -1.61 4.31
CA GLN A 441 6.05 -0.75 3.14
C GLN A 441 5.76 0.71 3.54
N MET A 442 4.89 0.98 4.51
CA MET A 442 4.67 2.31 5.07
C MET A 442 5.82 2.77 5.98
N LEU A 443 6.57 1.86 6.62
CA LEU A 443 7.91 2.18 7.16
C LEU A 443 8.79 2.77 6.07
N ARG A 444 8.97 2.02 4.97
CA ARG A 444 9.85 2.36 3.86
C ARG A 444 9.45 3.69 3.21
N ILE A 445 8.15 3.86 2.91
CA ILE A 445 7.58 5.13 2.41
C ILE A 445 7.83 6.29 3.39
N ALA A 446 7.56 6.10 4.68
CA ALA A 446 7.63 7.18 5.66
C ALA A 446 9.08 7.53 6.07
N LYS A 447 9.99 6.55 6.02
CA LYS A 447 11.44 6.73 6.01
C LYS A 447 11.86 7.59 4.84
N ASP A 448 11.46 7.22 3.61
CA ASP A 448 11.87 7.94 2.41
C ASP A 448 11.41 9.41 2.44
N ILE A 449 10.16 9.64 2.84
CA ILE A 449 9.61 10.98 3.10
C ILE A 449 10.46 11.73 4.12
N ALA A 450 10.63 11.19 5.32
CA ALA A 450 11.32 11.89 6.40
C ALA A 450 12.82 12.05 6.16
N GLU A 451 13.46 11.20 5.36
CA GLU A 451 14.88 11.34 4.99
C GLU A 451 15.15 12.25 3.79
N ASN A 452 14.15 12.57 2.98
CA ASN A 452 14.32 13.52 1.87
C ASN A 452 13.69 14.90 2.13
N ASN A 453 12.91 15.03 3.21
CA ASN A 453 12.25 16.26 3.62
C ASN A 453 12.63 16.63 5.07
N LYS A 454 13.52 17.61 5.24
CA LYS A 454 13.98 18.11 6.55
C LYS A 454 12.81 18.59 7.41
N ASP A 455 12.93 18.41 8.73
CA ASP A 455 11.95 18.78 9.76
C ASP A 455 10.59 18.07 9.62
N ALA A 456 10.42 17.18 8.62
CA ALA A 456 9.18 16.46 8.41
C ALA A 456 8.89 15.54 9.59
N ARG A 457 7.61 15.47 9.98
CA ARG A 457 7.08 14.49 10.91
C ARG A 457 5.93 13.74 10.24
N VAL A 458 6.03 12.43 10.17
CA VAL A 458 5.08 11.58 9.44
C VAL A 458 4.30 10.75 10.45
N LEU A 459 3.02 11.06 10.64
CA LEU A 459 2.12 10.15 11.34
C LEU A 459 1.86 8.97 10.40
N VAL A 460 2.04 7.76 10.91
CA VAL A 460 1.81 6.52 10.17
C VAL A 460 0.84 5.66 10.98
N VAL A 461 -0.16 5.09 10.32
CA VAL A 461 -1.27 4.40 10.99
C VAL A 461 -1.72 3.20 10.19
N ALA A 462 -1.73 2.02 10.82
CA ALA A 462 -2.46 0.86 10.34
C ALA A 462 -3.71 0.68 11.20
N CYS A 463 -4.88 0.48 10.58
CA CYS A 463 -6.11 0.20 11.31
C CYS A 463 -6.93 -0.87 10.58
N GLU A 464 -7.25 -1.94 11.31
CA GLU A 464 -7.80 -3.16 10.75
C GLU A 464 -8.96 -3.71 11.59
N LEU A 465 -10.04 -4.09 10.92
CA LEU A 465 -11.26 -4.68 11.45
C LEU A 465 -11.61 -5.92 10.61
N ASN A 466 -12.02 -7.02 11.24
CA ASN A 466 -12.37 -8.26 10.53
C ASN A 466 -13.75 -8.18 9.82
N THR A 467 -14.43 -7.03 9.86
CA THR A 467 -15.77 -6.76 9.34
C THR A 467 -16.00 -7.15 7.88
N LEU A 468 -15.03 -6.95 6.98
CA LEU A 468 -15.15 -7.40 5.58
C LEU A 468 -15.01 -8.92 5.42
N ILE A 469 -14.43 -9.62 6.41
CA ILE A 469 -14.01 -11.03 6.33
C ILE A 469 -14.98 -11.94 7.10
N PHE A 470 -15.66 -11.43 8.13
CA PHE A 470 -16.63 -12.19 8.93
C PHE A 470 -17.77 -12.76 8.07
N ARG A 471 -18.04 -14.06 8.15
CA ARG A 471 -19.12 -14.73 7.42
C ARG A 471 -19.54 -16.01 8.12
N GLY A 472 -20.67 -16.58 7.72
CA GLY A 472 -21.12 -17.89 8.16
C GLY A 472 -20.13 -19.03 7.85
N PRO A 473 -20.16 -20.13 8.60
CA PRO A 473 -19.34 -21.31 8.36
C PRO A 473 -19.85 -22.14 7.18
N ASP A 474 -18.94 -22.81 6.49
CA ASP A 474 -19.23 -23.83 5.47
C ASP A 474 -18.28 -25.02 5.65
N GLU A 475 -18.75 -26.24 5.42
CA GLU A 475 -17.94 -27.46 5.62
C GLU A 475 -16.78 -27.58 4.64
N ARG A 476 -16.97 -27.04 3.44
CA ARG A 476 -16.06 -27.09 2.28
C ARG A 476 -14.93 -26.06 2.43
N ASP A 477 -15.23 -24.90 3.02
CA ASP A 477 -14.26 -23.83 3.23
C ASP A 477 -13.64 -23.87 4.64
N PHE A 478 -12.69 -24.79 4.80
CA PHE A 478 -11.78 -24.86 5.95
C PHE A 478 -10.93 -23.57 6.14
N LEU A 479 -10.86 -22.71 5.14
CA LEU A 479 -9.88 -21.64 5.01
C LEU A 479 -10.47 -20.31 5.49
N SER A 480 -11.73 -20.03 5.14
CA SER A 480 -12.56 -19.08 5.89
C SER A 480 -12.61 -19.48 7.37
N LEU A 481 -12.82 -20.76 7.72
CA LEU A 481 -12.83 -21.20 9.13
C LEU A 481 -11.49 -20.95 9.85
N ALA A 482 -10.35 -21.22 9.21
CA ALA A 482 -9.04 -20.85 9.75
C ALA A 482 -8.90 -19.32 9.92
N GLY A 483 -9.47 -18.54 8.99
CA GLY A 483 -9.61 -17.10 9.08
C GLY A 483 -10.46 -16.64 10.27
N GLN A 484 -11.69 -17.14 10.43
CA GLN A 484 -12.60 -16.73 11.52
C GLN A 484 -12.05 -17.09 12.91
N ALA A 485 -11.18 -18.11 12.99
CA ALA A 485 -10.44 -18.41 14.21
C ALA A 485 -9.24 -17.46 14.46
N ALA A 486 -8.70 -16.79 13.44
CA ALA A 486 -7.45 -16.01 13.54
C ALA A 486 -7.63 -14.48 13.49
N PHE A 487 -8.51 -13.95 12.64
CA PHE A 487 -8.67 -12.51 12.39
C PHE A 487 -9.26 -11.77 13.59
N ALA A 488 -8.70 -10.60 13.89
CA ALA A 488 -9.02 -9.74 15.03
C ALA A 488 -8.86 -8.27 14.64
N ASP A 489 -9.29 -7.38 15.53
CA ASP A 489 -9.41 -5.96 15.25
C ASP A 489 -8.42 -5.14 16.10
N GLY A 490 -7.75 -4.20 15.44
CA GLY A 490 -6.76 -3.35 16.08
C GLY A 490 -6.25 -2.24 15.18
N ALA A 491 -5.89 -1.13 15.82
CA ALA A 491 -5.14 -0.05 15.19
C ALA A 491 -3.82 0.17 15.93
N ALA A 492 -2.80 0.55 15.17
CA ALA A 492 -1.55 1.00 15.72
C ALA A 492 -0.99 2.17 14.89
N ALA A 493 -0.41 3.14 15.60
CA ALA A 493 0.03 4.40 15.04
C ALA A 493 1.39 4.80 15.60
N VAL A 494 2.13 5.57 14.81
CA VAL A 494 3.57 5.77 14.94
C VAL A 494 3.98 7.09 14.30
N ILE A 495 5.02 7.76 14.79
CA ILE A 495 5.41 9.11 14.32
C ILE A 495 6.87 9.13 13.90
N VAL A 496 7.15 9.25 12.59
CA VAL A 496 8.50 9.47 12.04
C VAL A 496 8.87 10.92 12.19
N GLY A 497 10.16 11.22 12.24
CA GLY A 497 10.73 12.32 11.46
C GLY A 497 12.25 12.31 11.53
N ALA A 498 12.97 12.85 10.57
CA ALA A 498 14.42 12.93 10.71
C ALA A 498 14.85 14.13 11.57
N ASP A 499 16.09 14.07 12.06
CA ASP A 499 16.68 15.06 13.00
C ASP A 499 15.78 15.26 14.25
N PRO A 500 15.76 14.32 15.22
CA PRO A 500 14.99 14.46 16.46
C PRO A 500 15.43 15.68 17.29
N ILE A 501 14.46 16.40 17.85
CA ILE A 501 14.68 17.60 18.68
C ILE A 501 15.10 17.18 20.08
N GLN A 502 16.37 17.45 20.39
CA GLN A 502 17.03 17.25 21.69
C GLN A 502 16.11 17.57 22.88
N GLY A 503 16.05 16.67 23.85
CA GLY A 503 15.31 16.85 25.11
C GLY A 503 13.77 16.92 24.99
N VAL A 504 13.21 16.93 23.78
CA VAL A 504 11.76 16.95 23.52
C VAL A 504 11.31 15.63 22.89
N GLU A 505 11.98 15.19 21.84
CA GLU A 505 11.64 13.98 21.08
C GLU A 505 12.54 12.82 21.50
N LYS A 506 11.95 11.68 21.89
CA LYS A 506 12.68 10.53 22.44
C LYS A 506 12.63 9.33 21.49
N PRO A 507 13.74 8.97 20.81
CA PRO A 507 13.76 7.82 19.90
C PRO A 507 13.76 6.48 20.65
N ILE A 508 13.28 5.42 19.98
CA ILE A 508 13.00 4.11 20.63
C ILE A 508 13.71 2.91 19.97
N PHE A 509 13.97 2.98 18.65
CA PHE A 509 14.65 2.00 17.75
C PHE A 509 15.30 2.81 16.62
N GLU A 510 15.77 2.29 15.46
CA GLU A 510 16.18 3.12 14.30
C GLU A 510 15.95 2.58 12.85
N MET A 511 16.13 3.38 11.75
CA MET A 511 15.78 3.16 10.30
C MET A 511 16.83 3.77 9.35
N MET A 512 17.74 3.00 8.75
CA MET A 512 18.78 3.59 7.87
C MET A 512 18.85 3.15 6.40
N SER A 513 18.35 2.00 5.93
CA SER A 513 18.19 1.81 4.46
C SER A 513 17.07 0.86 4.03
N ALA A 514 16.85 0.79 2.72
CA ALA A 514 16.02 -0.19 2.04
C ALA A 514 16.71 -0.63 0.73
N SER A 515 16.67 -1.92 0.39
CA SER A 515 17.41 -2.55 -0.72
C SER A 515 16.88 -3.96 -1.00
N GLN A 516 16.61 -4.30 -2.26
CA GLN A 516 15.92 -5.54 -2.68
C GLN A 516 16.82 -6.77 -2.87
N VAL A 517 16.22 -7.97 -2.89
CA VAL A 517 16.90 -9.27 -3.09
C VAL A 517 16.06 -10.18 -3.99
N THR A 518 16.70 -11.01 -4.84
CA THR A 518 16.04 -12.07 -5.63
C THR A 518 16.48 -13.44 -5.10
N VAL A 519 15.55 -14.40 -4.95
CA VAL A 519 15.87 -15.80 -4.62
C VAL A 519 15.42 -16.71 -5.77
N PRO A 520 16.35 -17.38 -6.49
CA PRO A 520 16.03 -18.42 -7.48
C PRO A 520 15.62 -19.77 -6.86
N ASP A 521 15.23 -20.71 -7.73
CA ASP A 521 15.10 -22.16 -7.50
C ASP A 521 14.10 -22.64 -6.42
N CYS A 522 12.82 -22.75 -6.80
CA CYS A 522 11.76 -23.39 -5.99
C CYS A 522 10.70 -24.16 -6.82
N GLU A 523 11.09 -24.83 -7.92
CA GLU A 523 10.16 -25.42 -8.92
C GLU A 523 9.10 -26.43 -8.39
N LYS A 524 9.21 -26.96 -7.16
CA LYS A 524 8.36 -28.07 -6.65
C LYS A 524 7.99 -27.94 -5.16
N ALA A 525 7.12 -26.99 -4.81
CA ALA A 525 6.46 -26.94 -3.49
C ALA A 525 5.01 -26.44 -3.60
N VAL A 526 4.04 -27.23 -3.13
CA VAL A 526 2.58 -26.95 -3.30
C VAL A 526 2.03 -26.09 -2.14
N GLY A 527 2.59 -24.88 -2.01
CA GLY A 527 1.90 -23.63 -1.61
C GLY A 527 1.34 -23.45 -0.19
N GLY A 528 1.60 -22.29 0.47
CA GLY A 528 0.46 -21.45 0.92
C GLY A 528 0.26 -20.80 2.32
N HIS A 529 0.19 -19.43 2.34
CA HIS A 529 -0.73 -18.49 3.06
C HIS A 529 -0.47 -17.58 4.32
N LEU A 530 -0.30 -16.26 4.11
CA LEU A 530 0.51 -15.36 4.94
C LEU A 530 0.00 -13.94 5.29
N LYS A 531 0.71 -13.26 6.24
CA LYS A 531 0.36 -12.03 6.97
C LYS A 531 1.55 -11.12 7.47
N GLU A 532 1.34 -9.79 7.64
CA GLU A 532 2.32 -8.68 7.98
C GLU A 532 1.61 -7.46 8.73
N ILE A 533 2.12 -6.32 9.32
CA ILE A 533 3.45 -5.77 9.82
C ILE A 533 3.42 -4.49 10.78
N ALA A 534 4.07 -3.32 10.47
CA ALA A 534 5.08 -2.54 11.29
C ALA A 534 5.03 -0.94 11.29
N VAL A 535 5.87 -0.02 11.88
CA VAL A 535 6.85 0.29 13.05
C VAL A 535 7.35 1.80 12.92
N ILE A 536 8.48 2.42 13.46
CA ILE A 536 9.15 3.75 12.97
C ILE A 536 10.46 4.57 13.47
N VAL A 537 11.43 4.35 14.46
CA VAL A 537 12.94 4.85 14.57
C VAL A 537 13.62 6.00 15.51
N GLY A 538 14.97 6.29 15.56
CA GLY A 538 15.76 7.57 15.84
C GLY A 538 17.18 7.77 16.52
N ALA A 539 17.92 8.85 16.13
CA ALA A 539 19.42 8.98 16.13
C ALA A 539 20.16 10.21 16.78
N ASP A 540 21.53 10.20 16.71
CA ASP A 540 22.57 10.85 17.57
C ASP A 540 22.17 11.38 18.97
N PRO A 541 22.16 10.54 20.02
CA PRO A 541 22.18 10.96 21.44
C PRO A 541 23.23 12.03 21.82
N ILE A 542 22.91 12.79 22.88
CA ILE A 542 23.90 13.56 23.65
C ILE A 542 24.31 12.82 24.94
N GLN A 543 25.56 12.36 24.95
CA GLN A 543 26.17 11.52 25.99
C GLN A 543 26.01 12.10 27.41
N GLY A 544 25.32 11.35 28.29
CA GLY A 544 25.10 11.73 29.69
C GLY A 544 23.83 12.55 29.97
N VAL A 545 23.07 12.92 28.93
CA VAL A 545 21.75 13.57 29.05
C VAL A 545 20.68 12.72 28.36
N GLU A 546 21.01 12.20 27.19
CA GLU A 546 20.23 11.24 26.43
C GLU A 546 20.98 9.91 26.46
N ASN A 547 20.34 8.87 27.01
CA ASN A 547 20.85 7.51 26.87
C ASN A 547 20.36 7.01 25.50
N PRO A 548 21.25 6.83 24.51
CA PRO A 548 20.84 6.22 23.25
C PRO A 548 20.30 4.83 23.47
N ILE A 549 19.52 4.40 22.50
CA ILE A 549 19.22 3.00 22.34
C ILE A 549 19.92 2.52 21.05
N PHE A 550 19.45 2.76 19.82
CA PHE A 550 20.00 2.06 18.63
C PHE A 550 19.90 2.74 17.23
N GLU A 551 20.57 2.19 16.18
CA GLU A 551 20.73 2.64 14.75
C GLU A 551 20.57 1.55 13.57
N MET A 552 19.37 1.22 12.99
CA MET A 552 19.12 0.18 11.89
C MET A 552 20.08 0.24 10.70
N MET A 553 20.13 -0.81 9.84
CA MET A 553 20.81 -0.73 8.53
C MET A 553 20.05 -1.03 7.21
N SER A 554 18.97 -1.82 7.11
CA SER A 554 18.39 -2.22 5.79
C SER A 554 16.93 -2.70 5.80
N ALA A 555 16.30 -2.85 4.62
CA ALA A 555 14.92 -3.35 4.45
C ALA A 555 14.67 -3.86 3.01
N ALA A 556 14.15 -5.08 2.82
CA ALA A 556 14.12 -5.75 1.52
C ALA A 556 12.74 -6.35 1.16
N GLN A 557 12.19 -5.96 0.00
CA GLN A 557 11.03 -6.64 -0.60
C GLN A 557 11.51 -7.80 -1.49
N VAL A 558 10.91 -8.99 -1.32
CA VAL A 558 11.14 -10.18 -2.16
C VAL A 558 9.81 -10.74 -2.63
N THR A 559 9.63 -10.93 -3.94
CA THR A 559 8.49 -11.70 -4.47
C THR A 559 8.95 -13.15 -4.74
N VAL A 560 8.32 -14.13 -4.11
CA VAL A 560 8.62 -15.55 -4.33
C VAL A 560 7.94 -16.01 -5.63
N PRO A 561 8.66 -16.68 -6.56
CA PRO A 561 8.10 -17.11 -7.85
C PRO A 561 6.98 -18.15 -7.70
N ASP A 562 6.07 -18.18 -8.68
CA ASP A 562 4.96 -19.12 -8.85
C ASP A 562 4.04 -19.31 -7.61
N CYS A 563 4.00 -18.27 -6.77
CA CYS A 563 3.27 -18.23 -5.50
C CYS A 563 2.04 -17.29 -5.54
N GLU A 564 1.48 -16.96 -6.70
CA GLU A 564 0.36 -15.99 -6.80
C GLU A 564 -0.88 -16.47 -6.04
N LYS A 565 -1.18 -17.76 -6.21
CA LYS A 565 -2.29 -18.42 -5.51
C LYS A 565 -1.92 -18.84 -4.08
N ALA A 566 -0.73 -18.48 -3.61
CA ALA A 566 -0.20 -18.80 -2.27
C ALA A 566 -0.34 -17.66 -1.26
N VAL A 567 -0.75 -16.45 -1.69
CA VAL A 567 -1.60 -15.49 -0.95
C VAL A 567 -2.39 -14.62 -1.92
N GLY A 568 -3.72 -14.71 -1.87
CA GLY A 568 -4.61 -13.76 -2.50
C GLY A 568 -5.97 -13.62 -1.81
N GLY A 569 -6.69 -12.57 -2.17
CA GLY A 569 -8.00 -12.25 -1.62
C GLY A 569 -8.78 -11.31 -2.54
N HIS A 570 -10.05 -11.61 -2.75
CA HIS A 570 -10.90 -10.96 -3.75
C HIS A 570 -12.04 -10.23 -3.05
N LEU A 571 -12.18 -8.94 -3.35
CA LEU A 571 -13.27 -8.12 -2.87
C LEU A 571 -14.49 -8.32 -3.79
N LYS A 572 -15.63 -8.68 -3.20
CA LYS A 572 -16.86 -9.07 -3.90
C LYS A 572 -18.10 -8.49 -3.18
N GLU A 573 -19.27 -8.64 -3.78
CA GLU A 573 -20.57 -8.24 -3.17
C GLU A 573 -20.83 -8.90 -1.80
N ILE A 574 -20.22 -10.06 -1.56
CA ILE A 574 -20.21 -10.83 -0.30
C ILE A 574 -19.16 -10.35 0.74
N GLY A 575 -18.47 -9.25 0.46
CA GLY A 575 -17.32 -8.77 1.24
C GLY A 575 -15.97 -9.30 0.74
N LEU A 576 -14.96 -9.33 1.61
CA LEU A 576 -13.60 -9.73 1.27
C LEU A 576 -13.38 -11.24 1.51
N THR A 577 -13.21 -11.98 0.43
CA THR A 577 -12.80 -13.39 0.47
C THR A 577 -11.28 -13.52 0.51
N PHE A 578 -10.78 -14.57 1.18
CA PHE A 578 -9.38 -14.98 1.12
C PHE A 578 -9.34 -16.47 0.80
N HIS A 579 -8.46 -16.88 -0.11
CA HIS A 579 -8.13 -18.29 -0.29
C HIS A 579 -6.86 -18.63 0.51
N PHE A 580 -6.77 -19.84 1.10
CA PHE A 580 -5.57 -20.30 1.81
C PHE A 580 -5.14 -21.78 1.53
N MET A 581 -4.23 -22.04 0.59
CA MET A 581 -3.35 -23.24 0.61
C MET A 581 -2.55 -23.36 1.95
N ASN A 582 -1.66 -24.36 2.15
CA ASN A 582 -1.19 -24.78 3.50
C ASN A 582 0.34 -24.79 3.80
N GLN A 583 1.25 -24.88 2.81
CA GLN A 583 2.69 -25.14 2.99
C GLN A 583 3.55 -23.89 3.34
N LEU A 584 2.90 -22.78 3.65
CA LEU A 584 3.55 -21.51 3.96
C LEU A 584 4.83 -21.52 4.78
N PRO A 585 4.89 -22.22 5.93
CA PRO A 585 5.93 -21.93 6.90
C PRO A 585 7.31 -22.30 6.34
N MET A 586 7.31 -23.23 5.36
CA MET A 586 8.45 -23.61 4.53
C MET A 586 8.73 -22.61 3.41
N LEU A 587 7.72 -22.05 2.73
CA LEU A 587 7.92 -21.03 1.69
C LEU A 587 8.58 -19.76 2.26
N ILE A 588 8.15 -19.32 3.45
CA ILE A 588 8.88 -18.28 4.19
C ILE A 588 10.29 -18.75 4.46
N SER A 589 10.44 -19.82 5.24
CA SER A 589 11.68 -20.10 5.92
C SER A 589 12.80 -20.49 4.95
N ASN A 590 12.47 -21.14 3.83
CA ASN A 590 13.41 -21.40 2.73
C ASN A 590 13.92 -20.12 2.05
N ASN A 591 13.12 -19.05 1.97
CA ASN A 591 13.54 -17.76 1.42
C ASN A 591 14.15 -16.82 2.48
N LEU A 592 13.76 -17.00 3.75
CA LEU A 592 14.11 -16.13 4.87
C LEU A 592 15.61 -16.05 5.12
N GLU A 593 16.30 -17.17 4.99
CA GLU A 593 17.75 -17.27 5.20
C GLU A 593 18.52 -16.38 4.20
N ASN A 594 18.08 -16.35 2.93
CA ASN A 594 18.64 -15.45 1.92
C ASN A 594 18.27 -13.99 2.16
N CYS A 595 17.06 -13.72 2.68
CA CYS A 595 16.64 -12.37 3.08
C CYS A 595 17.51 -11.84 4.23
N LEU A 596 17.76 -12.66 5.25
CA LEU A 596 18.67 -12.38 6.37
C LEU A 596 20.09 -12.12 5.89
N LEU A 597 20.65 -13.05 5.10
CA LEU A 597 22.02 -12.98 4.60
C LEU A 597 22.29 -11.66 3.86
N GLU A 598 21.48 -11.30 2.86
CA GLU A 598 21.70 -10.04 2.12
C GLU A 598 21.37 -8.79 2.96
N ALA A 599 20.39 -8.85 3.87
CA ALA A 599 20.05 -7.71 4.72
C ALA A 599 21.14 -7.39 5.76
N PHE A 600 21.83 -8.42 6.28
CA PHE A 600 22.90 -8.30 7.29
C PHE A 600 24.33 -8.36 6.73
N LYS A 601 24.53 -8.74 5.48
CA LYS A 601 25.82 -8.70 4.75
C LYS A 601 26.55 -7.34 4.79
N PRO A 602 25.87 -6.16 4.77
CA PRO A 602 26.52 -4.87 4.99
C PRO A 602 27.05 -4.65 6.42
N LEU A 603 26.61 -5.46 7.38
CA LEU A 603 27.02 -5.45 8.79
C LEU A 603 28.00 -6.57 9.15
N GLY A 604 27.99 -7.69 8.43
CA GLY A 604 28.79 -8.87 8.72
C GLY A 604 28.23 -9.76 9.84
N ILE A 605 26.95 -9.59 10.21
CA ILE A 605 26.26 -10.43 11.20
C ILE A 605 25.83 -11.73 10.53
N THR A 606 26.12 -12.87 11.16
CA THR A 606 25.82 -14.22 10.64
C THR A 606 25.15 -15.16 11.63
N ASP A 607 25.12 -14.86 12.93
CA ASP A 607 24.26 -15.58 13.88
C ASP A 607 22.95 -14.82 14.09
N TRP A 608 21.85 -15.43 13.66
CA TRP A 608 20.49 -14.90 13.81
C TRP A 608 20.02 -14.87 15.27
N ASN A 609 20.81 -15.42 16.20
CA ASN A 609 20.64 -15.29 17.65
C ASN A 609 21.42 -14.11 18.28
N GLU A 610 22.24 -13.38 17.53
CA GLU A 610 22.80 -12.10 18.00
C GLU A 610 21.79 -10.94 17.81
N VAL A 611 20.76 -11.13 16.99
CA VAL A 611 19.72 -10.12 16.73
C VAL A 611 18.42 -10.37 17.50
N PHE A 612 17.67 -9.31 17.86
CA PHE A 612 16.29 -9.43 18.35
C PHE A 612 15.30 -9.59 17.19
N TRP A 613 14.10 -10.12 17.45
CA TRP A 613 13.18 -10.55 16.39
C TRP A 613 11.77 -9.97 16.54
N VAL A 614 11.26 -9.45 15.42
CA VAL A 614 9.95 -8.83 15.28
C VAL A 614 9.25 -9.42 14.07
N SER A 615 8.99 -10.73 14.12
CA SER A 615 8.32 -11.45 13.04
C SER A 615 6.81 -11.26 13.11
N HIS A 616 6.14 -11.06 11.98
CA HIS A 616 4.68 -11.05 11.99
C HIS A 616 4.13 -12.44 12.33
N PRO A 617 3.27 -12.58 13.35
CA PRO A 617 2.68 -13.87 13.70
C PRO A 617 1.55 -14.22 12.73
N GLY A 618 1.92 -14.75 11.56
CA GLY A 618 0.94 -15.15 10.53
C GLY A 618 0.04 -16.31 11.02
N ASN A 619 0.61 -17.25 11.74
CA ASN A 619 -0.03 -18.25 12.56
C ASN A 619 1.07 -18.86 13.44
N TRP A 620 0.72 -19.78 14.35
CA TRP A 620 1.73 -20.39 15.22
C TRP A 620 2.81 -21.16 14.44
N GLY A 621 2.40 -21.91 13.41
CA GLY A 621 3.30 -22.75 12.59
C GLY A 621 4.35 -21.96 11.79
N ILE A 622 4.09 -20.70 11.44
CA ILE A 622 5.12 -19.81 10.86
C ILE A 622 6.25 -19.56 11.84
N MET A 623 5.89 -19.21 13.08
CA MET A 623 6.89 -18.93 14.11
C MET A 623 7.70 -20.20 14.37
N ASP A 624 7.05 -21.36 14.48
CA ASP A 624 7.71 -22.66 14.64
C ASP A 624 8.66 -22.99 13.47
N ALA A 625 8.28 -22.69 12.21
CA ALA A 625 9.11 -22.99 11.05
C ALA A 625 10.25 -21.99 10.82
N ILE A 626 10.05 -20.71 11.14
CA ILE A 626 11.12 -19.71 11.16
C ILE A 626 12.15 -20.11 12.22
N GLU A 627 11.70 -20.33 13.46
CA GLU A 627 12.53 -20.72 14.60
C GLU A 627 13.35 -21.97 14.29
N LYS A 628 12.71 -23.02 13.76
CA LYS A 628 13.37 -24.27 13.39
C LYS A 628 14.36 -24.13 12.22
N LYS A 629 14.03 -23.35 11.19
CA LYS A 629 14.83 -23.27 9.94
C LYS A 629 16.12 -22.51 10.15
N VAL A 630 16.06 -21.32 10.75
CA VAL A 630 17.22 -20.44 10.92
C VAL A 630 17.88 -20.57 12.30
N GLY A 631 17.55 -21.63 13.04
CA GLY A 631 18.23 -22.02 14.28
C GLY A 631 18.02 -21.04 15.44
N LEU A 632 16.83 -20.45 15.56
CA LEU A 632 16.56 -19.52 16.66
C LEU A 632 16.33 -20.25 17.98
N LYS A 633 16.82 -19.65 19.07
CA LYS A 633 16.43 -20.01 20.43
C LYS A 633 14.97 -19.60 20.68
N GLN A 634 14.25 -20.36 21.50
CA GLN A 634 12.79 -20.24 21.68
C GLN A 634 12.33 -18.85 22.18
N GLU A 635 13.17 -18.13 22.92
CA GLU A 635 12.86 -16.79 23.40
C GLU A 635 12.77 -15.73 22.28
N LYS A 636 13.39 -15.97 21.12
CA LYS A 636 13.48 -14.98 20.04
C LYS A 636 12.13 -14.55 19.49
N LEU A 637 11.19 -15.49 19.33
CA LEU A 637 9.85 -15.19 18.85
C LEU A 637 8.84 -14.96 19.99
N ARG A 638 9.28 -14.85 21.26
CA ARG A 638 8.40 -14.72 22.45
C ARG A 638 7.40 -13.58 22.32
N SER A 639 7.81 -12.39 21.87
CA SER A 639 6.91 -11.25 21.68
C SER A 639 5.94 -11.44 20.50
N SER A 640 6.39 -12.09 19.43
CA SER A 640 5.54 -12.45 18.28
C SER A 640 4.45 -13.44 18.71
N ARG A 641 4.83 -14.46 19.48
CA ARG A 641 3.97 -15.46 20.10
C ARG A 641 3.02 -14.84 21.15
N HIS A 642 3.50 -13.90 21.96
CA HIS A 642 2.68 -13.22 22.97
C HIS A 642 1.55 -12.39 22.34
N VAL A 643 1.87 -11.56 21.35
CA VAL A 643 0.86 -10.71 20.68
C VAL A 643 -0.18 -11.55 19.93
N PHE A 644 0.22 -12.64 19.28
CA PHE A 644 -0.74 -13.57 18.70
C PHE A 644 -1.64 -14.21 19.76
N GLY A 645 -1.08 -14.56 20.93
CA GLY A 645 -1.81 -15.08 22.08
C GLY A 645 -2.85 -14.10 22.65
N GLU A 646 -2.49 -12.83 22.85
CA GLU A 646 -3.35 -11.85 23.54
C GLU A 646 -4.28 -11.04 22.62
N TYR A 647 -4.01 -11.00 21.31
CA TYR A 647 -4.75 -10.17 20.35
C TYR A 647 -5.16 -10.89 19.05
N GLY A 648 -4.61 -12.07 18.74
CA GLY A 648 -4.81 -12.74 17.45
C GLY A 648 -4.15 -12.01 16.27
N ASN A 649 -4.82 -11.99 15.11
CA ASN A 649 -4.32 -11.31 13.91
C ASN A 649 -5.06 -9.99 13.60
N MET A 650 -4.41 -8.87 13.86
CA MET A 650 -4.88 -7.52 13.52
C MET A 650 -4.36 -7.04 12.16
N MET A 651 -4.19 -7.97 11.20
CA MET A 651 -3.64 -7.75 9.87
C MET A 651 -2.43 -6.78 9.90
N SER A 652 -2.41 -5.74 9.06
CA SER A 652 -1.28 -4.80 8.89
C SER A 652 -0.78 -4.13 10.18
N ALA A 653 -1.58 -4.09 11.25
CA ALA A 653 -1.20 -3.51 12.55
C ALA A 653 -0.49 -4.49 13.52
N THR A 654 -0.41 -5.80 13.22
CA THR A 654 -0.06 -6.79 14.27
C THR A 654 1.39 -6.72 14.76
N VAL A 655 2.38 -6.44 13.91
CA VAL A 655 3.79 -6.35 14.33
C VAL A 655 4.16 -4.99 14.93
N LEU A 656 3.32 -3.95 14.75
CA LEU A 656 3.36 -2.77 15.61
C LEU A 656 3.10 -3.13 17.08
N PHE A 657 2.11 -4.00 17.34
CA PHE A 657 1.91 -4.55 18.69
C PHE A 657 3.11 -5.41 19.14
N VAL A 658 3.76 -6.15 18.24
CA VAL A 658 4.98 -6.93 18.59
C VAL A 658 6.13 -6.01 19.01
N MET A 659 6.37 -4.86 18.35
CA MET A 659 7.41 -3.92 18.82
C MET A 659 7.02 -3.14 20.05
N ASP A 660 5.74 -2.84 20.22
CA ASP A 660 5.22 -2.27 21.46
C ASP A 660 5.39 -3.26 22.64
N ASP A 661 5.23 -4.56 22.42
CA ASP A 661 5.58 -5.60 23.40
C ASP A 661 7.10 -5.73 23.62
N VAL A 662 7.92 -5.85 22.56
CA VAL A 662 9.38 -5.98 22.68
C VAL A 662 9.97 -4.84 23.51
N ARG A 663 9.59 -3.58 23.26
CA ARG A 663 10.08 -2.44 24.05
C ARG A 663 9.57 -2.45 25.49
N LYS A 664 8.28 -2.75 25.72
CA LYS A 664 7.67 -2.75 27.06
C LYS A 664 8.23 -3.87 27.93
N ARG A 665 8.38 -5.07 27.35
CA ARG A 665 8.97 -6.23 28.00
C ARG A 665 10.46 -6.02 28.27
N SER A 666 11.21 -5.42 27.34
CA SER A 666 12.62 -5.09 27.57
C SER A 666 12.80 -4.10 28.73
N ALA A 667 11.98 -3.05 28.79
CA ALA A 667 11.99 -2.10 29.90
C ALA A 667 11.56 -2.75 31.24
N ALA A 668 10.52 -3.59 31.23
CA ALA A 668 10.03 -4.28 32.42
C ALA A 668 10.99 -5.37 32.94
N GLU A 669 11.77 -6.01 32.07
CA GLU A 669 12.82 -6.97 32.41
C GLU A 669 14.17 -6.28 32.75
N GLY A 670 14.24 -4.95 32.75
CA GLY A 670 15.47 -4.20 33.05
C GLY A 670 16.60 -4.44 32.04
N ARG A 671 16.26 -4.77 30.79
CA ARG A 671 17.24 -4.96 29.70
C ARG A 671 17.99 -3.66 29.45
N ALA A 672 19.24 -3.77 29.01
CA ALA A 672 20.07 -2.62 28.68
C ALA A 672 19.47 -1.75 27.56
N THR A 673 18.61 -2.32 26.70
CA THR A 673 18.11 -1.71 25.46
C THR A 673 16.67 -2.15 25.16
N THR A 674 15.97 -1.47 24.25
CA THR A 674 14.57 -1.77 23.86
C THR A 674 14.42 -3.05 23.04
N GLY A 675 15.50 -3.53 22.42
CA GLY A 675 15.57 -4.77 21.63
C GLY A 675 16.11 -5.96 22.42
N ASP A 676 15.47 -6.33 23.54
CA ASP A 676 15.85 -7.48 24.39
C ASP A 676 17.25 -7.42 25.04
N GLY A 677 17.94 -6.28 24.96
CA GLY A 677 19.35 -6.14 25.35
C GLY A 677 20.35 -6.48 24.25
N LEU A 678 19.89 -6.70 23.02
CA LEU A 678 20.70 -7.04 21.84
C LEU A 678 20.80 -5.83 20.91
N GLU A 679 21.96 -5.62 20.28
CA GLU A 679 22.16 -4.42 19.46
C GLU A 679 21.25 -4.40 18.24
N TRP A 680 21.40 -5.38 17.36
CA TRP A 680 20.70 -5.42 16.09
C TRP A 680 19.39 -6.21 16.21
N GLY A 681 18.45 -5.93 15.32
CA GLY A 681 17.19 -6.65 15.24
C GLY A 681 16.79 -6.97 13.81
N VAL A 682 15.75 -7.77 13.63
CA VAL A 682 15.08 -7.93 12.34
C VAL A 682 13.57 -8.01 12.53
N LEU A 683 12.89 -7.23 11.73
CA LEU A 683 11.46 -7.24 11.52
C LEU A 683 11.15 -7.93 10.21
N PHE A 684 10.08 -8.72 10.21
CA PHE A 684 9.60 -9.36 9.00
C PHE A 684 8.09 -9.25 8.85
N GLY A 685 7.72 -9.04 7.59
CA GLY A 685 6.42 -9.35 7.05
C GLY A 685 6.52 -10.26 5.85
N PHE A 686 5.43 -10.98 5.59
CA PHE A 686 5.24 -11.85 4.45
C PHE A 686 3.74 -11.97 4.01
N GLY A 687 3.33 -11.90 2.73
CA GLY A 687 1.94 -11.53 2.34
C GLY A 687 1.59 -11.71 0.85
N PRO A 688 0.53 -11.07 0.30
CA PRO A 688 0.10 -11.18 -1.12
C PRO A 688 1.24 -11.08 -2.13
N GLY A 689 1.45 -12.15 -2.92
CA GLY A 689 2.47 -12.17 -4.00
C GLY A 689 2.94 -13.57 -4.41
N LEU A 690 3.48 -14.42 -3.55
CA LEU A 690 3.92 -14.18 -2.17
C LEU A 690 4.98 -13.07 -2.09
N THR A 691 4.73 -12.03 -1.30
CA THR A 691 5.70 -10.96 -0.96
C THR A 691 6.33 -11.22 0.41
N ILE A 692 7.58 -10.79 0.63
CA ILE A 692 8.25 -10.71 1.93
C ILE A 692 8.84 -9.30 2.07
N GLU A 693 8.42 -8.51 3.05
CA GLU A 693 9.07 -7.23 3.43
C GLU A 693 9.94 -7.47 4.68
N THR A 694 11.26 -7.50 4.49
CA THR A 694 12.28 -7.55 5.53
C THR A 694 12.61 -6.15 6.00
N VAL A 695 12.88 -5.95 7.28
CA VAL A 695 13.42 -4.70 7.82
C VAL A 695 14.38 -5.02 8.96
N VAL A 696 15.69 -4.92 8.73
CA VAL A 696 16.68 -4.93 9.82
C VAL A 696 16.31 -3.82 10.78
N LEU A 697 16.39 -4.04 12.08
CA LEU A 697 16.31 -3.01 13.10
C LEU A 697 17.68 -2.86 13.75
N ARG A 698 17.81 -1.80 14.51
CA ARG A 698 18.58 -1.74 15.74
C ARG A 698 17.59 -0.98 16.62
#